data_AF-A0A2N2M1M6-F1
#
_entry.id   AF-A0A2N2M1M6-F1
#
_cell.length_a   1.000
_cell.length_b   1.000
_cell.length_c   1.000
_cell.angle_alpha   90.00
_cell.angle_beta   90.00
_cell.angle_gamma   90.00
#
_symmetry.space_group_name_H-M   'P 1'
#
loop_
_entity.id
_entity.type
_entity.pdbx_description
1 polymer ?
#
loop_
_entity_poly.entity_id
_entity_poly.type
_entity_poly.pdbx_seq_one_letter_code
_entity_poly.pdbx_strand_id
1 'polypeptide(L)'
;MPEKNMSINSLLHAFPSVASYYDFKENDREISRRAIPGIIKYAFNHSIIETASETAFVAFLEKHGKTDVTDKLPDGLTFSDVLNILSGNLSVNALIAQIEVTARELSLPEVQAPMITRLKKKFIINTPKKRALLRILAFKLAQKHPELNWHYDLLLQLPCFSADRFEIIQENSGVTIAFHLQGQGSIIFPADVVWLKNELSSCITYLRLEQHLHKKNIEMIGATSFNLRTAKKPGPMEEHRLYNEAIRNVMAIAHQMSARWLLSEYSTPHKKLIIIIHAGIMTEANLTIQRMLEFSLNAESGIYLTDFAHMCALYASVKAGFELYAKNSRRSTGYSGDIWSVSNFLSYSYFDYIPCLLEEKMLPRSIFDPSYEDFKRTLHFPEQAGYCSFGAIKAMHRFPQSALLLTEIAKVLRARLMPHEADAVLANLLLTNPLNMVARLMRMTIYSNIAQTQSDFLSAKLSFERAEAEGNFIVNYCEPKSDIWHEIGVMHFGKCIKYLKYLREKSPAGRNKIQKQDLLDQLAKANDSFLKNMTASATGKTLSSLYMFGYTLCLSELLFAGIIPAGKSSNAVKTGIHRIYKNISMRIFHSIGWLRDEHISTDNKLEDTFQSLLITINMVIARYENLVLCRSNIPFIKYTVALSLWDFTPAITPQICRMTLEWLKQATSETEKLIADNLSVYHVAYGNISADKFLLRIRDTINVIYQYVTDDDLQQEHDSPLVRVKMKKLSNLKLMLLDLEHSCTEPAAFST
;
A
#
# COMPACT_ATOMS: atom_id res chain seq x y z
N MET A 1 -2.27 -52.19 24.42
CA MET A 1 -2.77 -51.04 25.18
C MET A 1 -2.86 -49.69 24.44
N PRO A 2 -2.27 -49.43 23.24
CA PRO A 2 -2.45 -48.14 22.55
C PRO A 2 -3.80 -47.99 21.80
N GLU A 3 -4.38 -49.07 21.29
CA GLU A 3 -5.64 -49.00 20.50
C GLU A 3 -6.86 -48.55 21.31
N LYS A 4 -7.01 -49.03 22.56
CA LYS A 4 -8.15 -48.67 23.42
C LYS A 4 -8.19 -47.16 23.71
N ASN A 5 -7.04 -46.55 24.00
CA ASN A 5 -6.94 -45.10 24.23
C ASN A 5 -7.22 -44.30 22.96
N MET A 6 -6.83 -44.82 21.79
CA MET A 6 -7.12 -44.19 20.50
C MET A 6 -8.61 -44.20 20.17
N SER A 7 -9.31 -45.33 20.36
CA SER A 7 -10.76 -45.43 20.11
C SER A 7 -11.57 -44.56 21.09
N ILE A 8 -11.15 -44.47 22.35
CA ILE A 8 -11.73 -43.55 23.34
C ILE A 8 -11.57 -42.09 22.89
N ASN A 9 -10.35 -41.66 22.55
CA ASN A 9 -10.09 -40.28 22.12
C ASN A 9 -10.83 -39.93 20.81
N SER A 10 -10.94 -40.87 19.89
CA SER A 10 -11.64 -40.66 18.60
C SER A 10 -13.13 -40.41 18.78
N LEU A 11 -13.80 -41.17 19.65
CA LEU A 11 -15.21 -40.92 19.98
C LEU A 11 -15.40 -39.59 20.71
N LEU A 12 -14.50 -39.24 21.63
CA LEU A 12 -14.54 -37.95 22.33
C LEU A 12 -14.26 -36.77 21.39
N HIS A 13 -13.52 -36.94 20.30
CA HIS A 13 -13.37 -35.87 19.31
C HIS A 13 -14.57 -35.74 18.36
N ALA A 14 -15.28 -36.83 18.08
CA ALA A 14 -16.53 -36.80 17.31
C ALA A 14 -17.73 -36.29 18.14
N PHE A 15 -17.75 -36.62 19.44
CA PHE A 15 -18.77 -36.26 20.43
C PHE A 15 -18.09 -35.75 21.71
N PRO A 16 -17.63 -34.48 21.70
CA PRO A 16 -16.83 -33.91 22.80
C PRO A 16 -17.59 -33.73 24.11
N SER A 17 -18.91 -33.62 24.06
CA SER A 17 -19.75 -33.41 25.23
C SER A 17 -21.11 -34.09 25.06
N VAL A 18 -21.80 -34.27 26.19
CA VAL A 18 -23.21 -34.71 26.24
C VAL A 18 -24.10 -33.77 25.43
N ALA A 19 -23.83 -32.46 25.48
CA ALA A 19 -24.54 -31.46 24.68
C ALA A 19 -24.34 -31.67 23.17
N SER A 20 -23.10 -31.93 22.71
CA SER A 20 -22.80 -32.22 21.31
C SER A 20 -23.46 -33.52 20.83
N TYR A 21 -23.61 -34.51 21.71
CA TYR A 21 -24.33 -35.75 21.43
C TYR A 21 -25.85 -35.54 21.30
N TYR A 22 -26.47 -34.81 22.23
CA TYR A 22 -27.90 -34.50 22.15
C TYR A 22 -28.23 -33.58 20.96
N ASP A 23 -27.36 -32.60 20.64
CA ASP A 23 -27.48 -31.80 19.43
C ASP A 23 -27.55 -32.68 18.16
N PHE A 24 -26.65 -33.66 18.04
CA PHE A 24 -26.70 -34.63 16.94
C PHE A 24 -28.00 -35.46 16.96
N LYS A 25 -28.45 -35.91 18.13
CA LYS A 25 -29.68 -36.69 18.26
C LYS A 25 -30.91 -35.90 17.82
N GLU A 26 -31.02 -34.64 18.24
CA GLU A 26 -32.20 -33.80 18.10
C GLU A 26 -32.26 -33.02 16.78
N ASN A 27 -31.11 -32.52 16.30
CA ASN A 27 -31.02 -31.65 15.11
C ASN A 27 -30.64 -32.41 13.82
N ASP A 28 -30.21 -33.67 13.93
CA ASP A 28 -29.90 -34.56 12.79
C ASP A 28 -30.70 -35.89 12.83
N ARG A 29 -31.98 -35.84 13.23
CA ARG A 29 -32.85 -37.00 13.56
C ARG A 29 -32.80 -38.18 12.58
N GLU A 30 -32.83 -37.92 11.28
CA GLU A 30 -32.80 -38.98 10.25
C GLU A 30 -31.45 -39.72 10.19
N ILE A 31 -30.36 -39.00 10.45
CA ILE A 31 -29.01 -39.56 10.47
C ILE A 31 -28.76 -40.22 11.83
N SER A 32 -29.10 -39.53 12.92
CA SER A 32 -28.83 -39.99 14.28
C SER A 32 -29.57 -41.27 14.63
N ARG A 33 -30.82 -41.45 14.17
CA ARG A 33 -31.59 -42.70 14.36
C ARG A 33 -30.89 -43.94 13.80
N ARG A 34 -30.10 -43.79 12.74
CA ARG A 34 -29.32 -44.89 12.13
C ARG A 34 -27.91 -44.98 12.70
N ALA A 35 -27.29 -43.84 12.98
CA ALA A 35 -25.89 -43.77 13.43
C ALA A 35 -25.73 -44.15 14.91
N ILE A 36 -26.63 -43.71 15.80
CA ILE A 36 -26.51 -43.94 17.25
C ILE A 36 -26.38 -45.43 17.62
N PRO A 37 -27.21 -46.36 17.09
CA PRO A 37 -27.01 -47.79 17.33
C PRO A 37 -25.64 -48.30 16.86
N GLY A 38 -25.13 -47.77 15.74
CA GLY A 38 -23.79 -48.09 15.22
C GLY A 38 -22.67 -47.57 16.12
N ILE A 39 -22.79 -46.34 16.60
CA ILE A 39 -21.83 -45.69 17.51
C ILE A 39 -21.79 -46.42 18.87
N ILE A 40 -22.95 -46.77 19.43
CA ILE A 40 -23.03 -47.54 20.69
C ILE A 40 -22.44 -48.94 20.51
N LYS A 41 -22.75 -49.61 19.39
CA LYS A 41 -22.16 -50.91 19.06
C LYS A 41 -20.65 -50.81 18.90
N TYR A 42 -20.15 -49.76 18.25
CA TYR A 42 -18.73 -49.49 18.12
C TYR A 42 -18.08 -49.30 19.51
N ALA A 43 -18.67 -48.48 20.37
CA ALA A 43 -18.16 -48.23 21.73
C ALA A 43 -18.14 -49.49 22.59
N PHE A 44 -19.19 -50.32 22.51
CA PHE A 44 -19.26 -51.59 23.23
C PHE A 44 -18.22 -52.61 22.71
N ASN A 45 -18.10 -52.76 21.40
CA ASN A 45 -17.15 -53.69 20.78
C ASN A 45 -15.68 -53.34 21.08
N HIS A 46 -15.37 -52.06 21.29
CA HIS A 46 -14.04 -51.59 21.68
C HIS A 46 -13.86 -51.50 23.21
N SER A 47 -14.81 -52.04 23.99
CA SER A 47 -14.80 -52.03 25.47
C SER A 47 -14.65 -50.63 26.07
N ILE A 48 -15.24 -49.62 25.41
CA ILE A 48 -15.31 -48.22 25.87
C ILE A 48 -16.47 -48.05 26.85
N ILE A 49 -17.58 -48.77 26.61
CA ILE A 49 -18.74 -48.86 27.49
C ILE A 49 -18.99 -50.33 27.87
N GLU A 50 -19.49 -50.55 29.08
CA GLU A 50 -19.72 -51.90 29.63
C GLU A 50 -21.02 -52.54 29.17
N THR A 51 -22.01 -51.73 28.76
CA THR A 51 -23.28 -52.19 28.21
C THR A 51 -23.58 -51.48 26.91
N ALA A 52 -24.13 -52.20 25.93
CA ALA A 52 -24.51 -51.64 24.63
C ALA A 52 -25.82 -50.83 24.73
N SER A 53 -25.84 -49.80 25.58
CA SER A 53 -26.99 -48.94 25.83
C SER A 53 -26.63 -47.47 25.63
N GLU A 54 -27.63 -46.65 25.28
CA GLU A 54 -27.46 -45.21 25.16
C GLU A 54 -27.11 -44.57 26.51
N THR A 55 -27.69 -45.07 27.60
CA THR A 55 -27.40 -44.59 28.96
C THR A 55 -25.94 -44.80 29.36
N ALA A 56 -25.35 -45.94 29.00
CA ALA A 56 -23.93 -46.18 29.23
C ALA A 56 -23.02 -45.28 28.38
N PHE A 57 -23.44 -44.95 27.16
CA PHE A 57 -22.71 -44.03 26.29
C PHE A 57 -22.78 -42.57 26.80
N VAL A 58 -23.94 -42.12 27.26
CA VAL A 58 -24.09 -40.79 27.88
C VAL A 58 -23.26 -40.71 29.17
N ALA A 59 -23.31 -41.72 30.04
CA ALA A 59 -22.50 -41.77 31.25
C ALA A 59 -20.98 -41.73 30.94
N PHE A 60 -20.55 -42.36 29.83
CA PHE A 60 -19.18 -42.26 29.34
C PHE A 60 -18.82 -40.81 28.94
N LEU A 61 -19.70 -40.11 28.21
CA LEU A 61 -19.50 -38.71 27.82
C LEU A 61 -19.55 -37.76 29.03
N GLU A 62 -20.35 -38.04 30.06
CA GLU A 62 -20.37 -37.27 31.31
C GLU A 62 -19.04 -37.41 32.08
N LYS A 63 -18.50 -38.63 32.11
CA LYS A 63 -17.27 -38.95 32.85
C LYS A 63 -15.99 -38.50 32.12
N HIS A 64 -15.99 -38.49 30.80
CA HIS A 64 -14.79 -38.29 29.97
C HIS A 64 -14.89 -37.18 28.92
N GLY A 65 -16.04 -36.52 28.81
CA GLY A 65 -16.25 -35.39 27.92
C GLY A 65 -15.33 -34.21 28.26
N LYS A 66 -14.89 -33.48 27.24
CA LYS A 66 -13.98 -32.34 27.40
C LYS A 66 -14.80 -31.10 27.75
N THR A 67 -14.51 -30.49 28.91
CA THR A 67 -15.14 -29.24 29.38
C THR A 67 -14.28 -28.00 29.14
N ASP A 68 -13.14 -28.14 28.45
CA ASP A 68 -12.19 -27.04 28.24
C ASP A 68 -12.61 -26.12 27.10
N VAL A 69 -12.88 -24.85 27.45
CA VAL A 69 -13.24 -23.73 26.58
C VAL A 69 -11.97 -22.95 26.13
N THR A 70 -10.77 -23.44 26.46
CA THR A 70 -9.51 -22.69 26.36
C THR A 70 -8.68 -22.96 25.10
N ASP A 71 -8.96 -24.03 24.35
CA ASP A 71 -8.27 -24.29 23.08
C ASP A 71 -8.89 -23.48 21.94
N LYS A 72 -8.09 -22.68 21.25
CA LYS A 72 -8.47 -21.98 20.03
C LYS A 72 -7.80 -22.63 18.83
N LEU A 73 -8.54 -22.72 17.72
CA LEU A 73 -7.93 -23.08 16.43
C LEU A 73 -6.86 -22.03 16.06
N PRO A 74 -5.76 -22.41 15.38
CA PRO A 74 -4.79 -21.47 14.86
C PRO A 74 -5.42 -20.41 13.96
N ASP A 75 -4.98 -19.16 14.10
CA ASP A 75 -5.46 -18.05 13.28
C ASP A 75 -5.24 -18.34 11.78
N GLY A 76 -6.31 -18.23 11.00
CA GLY A 76 -6.28 -18.46 9.55
C GLY A 76 -6.37 -19.92 9.12
N LEU A 77 -6.57 -20.89 10.02
CA LEU A 77 -6.81 -22.29 9.66
C LEU A 77 -8.08 -22.44 8.81
N THR A 78 -7.97 -23.04 7.63
CA THR A 78 -9.11 -23.29 6.74
C THR A 78 -9.52 -24.76 6.70
N PHE A 79 -10.74 -25.04 6.21
CA PHE A 79 -11.18 -26.42 5.96
C PHE A 79 -10.26 -27.18 4.99
N SER A 80 -9.61 -26.48 4.04
CA SER A 80 -8.64 -27.09 3.14
C SER A 80 -7.38 -27.52 3.90
N ASP A 81 -6.94 -26.76 4.88
CA ASP A 81 -5.77 -27.09 5.69
C ASP A 81 -6.02 -28.31 6.59
N VAL A 82 -7.21 -28.39 7.19
CA VAL A 82 -7.64 -29.57 7.96
C VAL A 82 -7.59 -30.84 7.10
N LEU A 83 -8.05 -30.78 5.86
CA LEU A 83 -7.98 -31.91 4.93
C LEU A 83 -6.56 -32.26 4.50
N ASN A 84 -5.69 -31.25 4.30
CA ASN A 84 -4.30 -31.47 3.92
C ASN A 84 -3.51 -32.13 5.07
N ILE A 85 -3.77 -31.72 6.31
CA ILE A 85 -3.19 -32.33 7.50
C ILE A 85 -3.64 -33.79 7.60
N LEU A 86 -4.94 -34.05 7.41
CA LEU A 86 -5.47 -35.42 7.46
C LEU A 86 -5.00 -36.31 6.29
N SER A 87 -4.79 -35.73 5.10
CA SER A 87 -4.33 -36.46 3.92
C SER A 87 -2.85 -36.80 3.98
N GLY A 88 -2.01 -35.94 4.55
CA GLY A 88 -0.56 -36.04 4.38
C GLY A 88 -0.21 -36.15 2.89
N ASN A 89 0.47 -37.24 2.50
CA ASN A 89 0.86 -37.53 1.12
C ASN A 89 -0.20 -38.28 0.28
N LEU A 90 -1.41 -38.51 0.81
CA LEU A 90 -2.46 -39.26 0.11
C LEU A 90 -3.19 -38.42 -0.94
N SER A 91 -3.60 -39.05 -2.04
CA SER A 91 -4.50 -38.44 -3.01
C SER A 91 -5.89 -38.19 -2.40
N VAL A 92 -6.63 -37.22 -2.95
CA VAL A 92 -7.99 -36.89 -2.47
C VAL A 92 -8.93 -38.10 -2.54
N ASN A 93 -8.80 -38.94 -3.56
CA ASN A 93 -9.62 -40.16 -3.70
C ASN A 93 -9.25 -41.22 -2.64
N ALA A 94 -7.96 -41.35 -2.30
CA ALA A 94 -7.52 -42.24 -1.23
C ALA A 94 -7.98 -41.74 0.15
N LEU A 95 -8.00 -40.42 0.38
CA LEU A 95 -8.54 -39.82 1.60
C LEU A 95 -10.05 -40.10 1.73
N ILE A 96 -10.82 -39.92 0.65
CA ILE A 96 -12.26 -40.20 0.65
C ILE A 96 -12.54 -41.66 1.00
N ALA A 97 -11.79 -42.60 0.39
CA ALA A 97 -11.92 -44.02 0.72
C ALA A 97 -11.64 -44.32 2.21
N GLN A 98 -10.65 -43.65 2.83
CA GLN A 98 -10.38 -43.79 4.27
C GLN A 98 -11.50 -43.22 5.16
N ILE A 99 -12.08 -42.09 4.77
CA ILE A 99 -13.19 -41.44 5.48
C ILE A 99 -14.45 -42.30 5.36
N GLU A 100 -14.70 -42.93 4.22
CA GLU A 100 -15.84 -43.83 3.99
C GLU A 100 -15.80 -45.10 4.85
N VAL A 101 -14.61 -45.63 5.16
CA VAL A 101 -14.47 -46.75 6.10
C VAL A 101 -14.97 -46.34 7.48
N THR A 102 -14.52 -45.19 7.98
CA THR A 102 -14.97 -44.65 9.27
C THR A 102 -16.46 -44.29 9.25
N ALA A 103 -16.99 -43.77 8.13
CA ALA A 103 -18.42 -43.52 7.99
C ALA A 103 -19.24 -44.82 8.13
N ARG A 104 -18.78 -45.92 7.51
CA ARG A 104 -19.44 -47.23 7.61
C ARG A 104 -19.35 -47.83 9.01
N GLU A 105 -18.20 -47.73 9.68
CA GLU A 105 -18.01 -48.23 11.05
C GLU A 105 -18.94 -47.56 12.06
N LEU A 106 -19.20 -46.26 11.90
CA LEU A 106 -20.06 -45.48 12.79
C LEU A 106 -21.52 -45.37 12.28
N SER A 107 -21.87 -46.09 11.21
CA SER A 107 -23.18 -45.99 10.55
C SER A 107 -23.58 -44.55 10.16
N LEU A 108 -22.60 -43.71 9.83
CA LEU A 108 -22.76 -42.35 9.34
C LEU A 108 -22.91 -42.31 7.80
N PRO A 109 -23.47 -41.24 7.22
CA PRO A 109 -23.70 -41.16 5.78
C PRO A 109 -22.40 -41.19 4.97
N GLU A 110 -22.48 -41.74 3.76
CA GLU A 110 -21.36 -41.74 2.81
C GLU A 110 -20.93 -40.32 2.44
N VAL A 111 -19.61 -40.17 2.27
CA VAL A 111 -18.97 -38.88 1.99
C VAL A 111 -18.72 -38.76 0.49
N GLN A 112 -19.47 -37.86 -0.16
CA GLN A 112 -19.34 -37.64 -1.60
C GLN A 112 -18.30 -36.54 -1.90
N ALA A 113 -17.44 -36.77 -2.90
CA ALA A 113 -16.43 -35.80 -3.34
C ALA A 113 -16.97 -34.37 -3.60
N PRO A 114 -18.16 -34.17 -4.21
CA PRO A 114 -18.74 -32.84 -4.40
C PRO A 114 -18.99 -32.09 -3.10
N MET A 115 -19.27 -32.79 -1.98
CA MET A 115 -19.48 -32.17 -0.68
C MET A 115 -18.19 -31.57 -0.13
N ILE A 116 -17.09 -32.32 -0.25
CA ILE A 116 -15.74 -31.85 0.12
C ILE A 116 -15.37 -30.64 -0.74
N THR A 117 -15.57 -30.72 -2.06
CA THR A 117 -15.28 -29.60 -2.97
C THR A 117 -16.09 -28.35 -2.64
N ARG A 118 -17.37 -28.50 -2.28
CA ARG A 118 -18.23 -27.38 -1.85
C ARG A 118 -17.74 -26.75 -0.55
N LEU A 119 -17.34 -27.55 0.44
CA LEU A 119 -16.82 -27.04 1.71
C LEU A 119 -15.43 -26.41 1.59
N LYS A 120 -14.58 -26.89 0.67
CA LYS A 120 -13.30 -26.23 0.32
C LYS A 120 -13.53 -24.85 -0.31
N LYS A 121 -14.58 -24.69 -1.12
CA LYS A 121 -14.92 -23.43 -1.79
C LYS A 121 -15.64 -22.44 -0.85
N LYS A 122 -16.61 -22.92 -0.07
CA LYS A 122 -17.41 -22.12 0.87
C LYS A 122 -17.73 -22.96 2.10
N PHE A 123 -17.08 -22.65 3.21
CA PHE A 123 -17.27 -23.39 4.45
C PHE A 123 -18.58 -22.97 5.13
N ILE A 124 -19.69 -23.63 4.76
CA ILE A 124 -21.00 -23.46 5.39
C ILE A 124 -21.50 -24.82 5.85
N ILE A 125 -21.69 -24.99 7.15
CA ILE A 125 -22.20 -26.20 7.79
C ILE A 125 -23.70 -26.05 8.10
N ASN A 126 -24.52 -26.03 7.06
CA ASN A 126 -25.96 -25.82 7.16
C ASN A 126 -26.81 -27.07 6.89
N THR A 127 -26.18 -28.22 6.64
CA THR A 127 -26.91 -29.48 6.39
C THR A 127 -26.44 -30.60 7.31
N PRO A 128 -27.35 -31.52 7.71
CA PRO A 128 -27.01 -32.69 8.53
C PRO A 128 -25.86 -33.54 7.98
N LYS A 129 -25.79 -33.71 6.66
CA LYS A 129 -24.71 -34.48 6.01
C LYS A 129 -23.33 -33.80 6.16
N LYS A 130 -23.27 -32.47 6.14
CA LYS A 130 -22.02 -31.72 6.35
C LYS A 130 -21.57 -31.76 7.82
N ARG A 131 -22.51 -31.69 8.76
CA ARG A 131 -22.23 -31.90 10.20
C ARG A 131 -21.67 -33.30 10.46
N ALA A 132 -22.30 -34.32 9.87
CA ALA A 132 -21.81 -35.70 9.96
C ALA A 132 -20.40 -35.86 9.37
N LEU A 133 -20.10 -35.22 8.22
CA LEU A 133 -18.75 -35.19 7.66
C LEU A 133 -17.73 -34.59 8.63
N LEU A 134 -18.03 -33.48 9.29
CA LEU A 134 -17.13 -32.90 10.30
C LEU A 134 -16.90 -33.83 11.49
N ARG A 135 -17.92 -34.57 11.95
CA ARG A 135 -17.76 -35.57 13.02
C ARG A 135 -16.84 -36.71 12.58
N ILE A 136 -16.94 -37.17 11.33
CA ILE A 136 -16.04 -38.19 10.77
C ILE A 136 -14.60 -37.64 10.67
N LEU A 137 -14.44 -36.38 10.24
CA LEU A 137 -13.13 -35.75 10.16
C LEU A 137 -12.49 -35.58 11.53
N ALA A 138 -13.23 -35.11 12.53
CA ALA A 138 -12.77 -35.01 13.91
C ALA A 138 -12.34 -36.38 14.46
N PHE A 139 -13.15 -37.42 14.22
CA PHE A 139 -12.82 -38.79 14.58
C PHE A 139 -11.51 -39.26 13.95
N LYS A 140 -11.30 -38.99 12.65
CA LYS A 140 -10.11 -39.43 11.92
C LYS A 140 -8.87 -38.63 12.28
N LEU A 141 -9.02 -37.33 12.56
CA LEU A 141 -7.94 -36.48 13.06
C LEU A 141 -7.45 -37.00 14.40
N ALA A 142 -8.34 -37.41 15.31
CA ALA A 142 -7.96 -38.02 16.59
C ALA A 142 -7.11 -39.28 16.43
N GLN A 143 -7.37 -40.09 15.40
CA GLN A 143 -6.62 -41.31 15.12
C GLN A 143 -5.21 -41.04 14.58
N LYS A 144 -5.06 -40.00 13.75
CA LYS A 144 -3.78 -39.69 13.07
C LYS A 144 -2.93 -38.66 13.80
N HIS A 145 -3.57 -37.68 14.41
CA HIS A 145 -2.99 -36.49 15.02
C HIS A 145 -3.65 -36.19 16.37
N PRO A 146 -3.56 -37.10 17.36
CA PRO A 146 -4.17 -36.92 18.68
C PRO A 146 -3.69 -35.65 19.41
N GLU A 147 -2.50 -35.15 19.08
CA GLU A 147 -1.87 -33.95 19.64
C GLU A 147 -2.59 -32.63 19.29
N LEU A 148 -3.36 -32.58 18.20
CA LEU A 148 -3.99 -31.33 17.73
C LEU A 148 -5.23 -30.93 18.53
N ASN A 149 -5.87 -31.89 19.20
CA ASN A 149 -7.12 -31.72 19.93
C ASN A 149 -8.31 -31.09 19.15
N TRP A 150 -8.30 -31.14 17.81
CA TRP A 150 -9.35 -30.55 16.97
C TRP A 150 -10.63 -31.40 16.94
N HIS A 151 -11.47 -31.24 17.96
CA HIS A 151 -12.78 -31.89 18.05
C HIS A 151 -13.87 -31.18 17.23
N TYR A 152 -15.01 -31.86 17.06
CA TYR A 152 -16.13 -31.40 16.25
C TYR A 152 -16.57 -29.95 16.58
N ASP A 153 -16.76 -29.62 17.85
CA ASP A 153 -17.20 -28.28 18.26
C ASP A 153 -16.19 -27.18 17.89
N LEU A 154 -14.88 -27.46 17.86
CA LEU A 154 -13.86 -26.50 17.37
C LEU A 154 -13.89 -26.40 15.85
N LEU A 155 -14.01 -27.51 15.13
CA LEU A 155 -14.08 -27.50 13.67
C LEU A 155 -15.30 -26.75 13.13
N LEU A 156 -16.39 -26.66 13.91
CA LEU A 156 -17.53 -25.81 13.59
C LEU A 156 -17.18 -24.31 13.57
N GLN A 157 -16.15 -23.89 14.29
CA GLN A 157 -15.72 -22.49 14.41
C GLN A 157 -14.77 -22.06 13.29
N LEU A 158 -14.44 -22.94 12.33
CA LEU A 158 -13.61 -22.58 11.18
C LEU A 158 -14.24 -21.36 10.45
N PRO A 159 -13.43 -20.37 10.06
CA PRO A 159 -13.93 -19.11 9.52
C PRO A 159 -14.77 -19.35 8.26
N CYS A 160 -15.99 -18.82 8.27
CA CYS A 160 -16.88 -18.84 7.13
C CYS A 160 -16.32 -17.87 6.09
N PHE A 161 -15.59 -18.38 5.10
CA PHE A 161 -15.27 -17.60 3.92
C PHE A 161 -16.56 -17.38 3.12
N SER A 162 -17.26 -16.29 3.40
CA SER A 162 -18.23 -15.73 2.47
C SER A 162 -17.47 -15.22 1.25
N ALA A 163 -17.33 -16.10 0.26
CA ALA A 163 -17.20 -15.67 -1.12
C ALA A 163 -18.53 -14.99 -1.52
N ASP A 164 -18.74 -13.76 -1.05
CA ASP A 164 -19.61 -12.76 -1.68
C ASP A 164 -18.79 -11.92 -2.70
N ARG A 165 -17.66 -12.45 -3.16
CA ARG A 165 -17.14 -12.06 -4.47
C ARG A 165 -17.96 -12.82 -5.49
N PHE A 166 -18.61 -12.06 -6.38
CA PHE A 166 -19.03 -12.40 -7.74
C PHE A 166 -18.56 -13.80 -8.17
N GLU A 167 -19.46 -14.60 -8.76
CA GLU A 167 -19.10 -15.82 -9.51
C GLU A 167 -17.69 -15.64 -10.11
N ILE A 168 -16.71 -16.39 -9.59
CA ILE A 168 -15.34 -16.29 -10.08
C ILE A 168 -15.38 -16.85 -11.49
N ILE A 169 -15.61 -15.96 -12.45
CA ILE A 169 -15.09 -16.12 -13.80
C ILE A 169 -13.59 -16.32 -13.56
N GLN A 170 -13.11 -17.54 -13.81
CA GLN A 170 -11.66 -17.78 -13.88
C GLN A 170 -11.15 -16.87 -14.99
N GLU A 171 -10.59 -15.73 -14.60
CA GLU A 171 -10.06 -14.77 -15.55
C GLU A 171 -8.80 -15.36 -16.17
N ASN A 172 -8.91 -15.74 -17.45
CA ASN A 172 -7.81 -16.33 -18.23
C ASN A 172 -6.78 -15.29 -18.67
N SER A 173 -7.05 -14.01 -18.41
CA SER A 173 -6.20 -12.88 -18.76
C SER A 173 -5.71 -12.13 -17.52
N GLY A 174 -4.54 -11.54 -17.63
CA GLY A 174 -3.96 -10.73 -16.55
C GLY A 174 -2.52 -10.37 -16.86
N VAL A 175 -1.73 -10.16 -15.81
CA VAL A 175 -0.32 -9.79 -15.92
C VAL A 175 0.55 -10.94 -15.44
N THR A 176 1.53 -11.31 -16.26
CA THR A 176 2.61 -12.24 -15.92
C THR A 176 3.91 -11.46 -15.84
N ILE A 177 4.67 -11.66 -14.77
CA ILE A 177 6.03 -11.15 -14.62
C ILE A 177 7.00 -12.32 -14.52
N ALA A 178 8.06 -12.26 -15.32
CA ALA A 178 9.15 -13.21 -15.33
C ALA A 178 10.43 -12.54 -14.82
N PHE A 179 11.20 -13.29 -14.05
CA PHE A 179 12.53 -12.94 -13.56
C PHE A 179 13.51 -13.95 -14.10
N HIS A 180 14.54 -13.50 -14.81
CA HIS A 180 15.54 -14.35 -15.43
C HIS A 180 16.94 -13.91 -15.01
N LEU A 181 17.70 -14.83 -14.40
CA LEU A 181 19.12 -14.63 -14.12
C LEU A 181 19.95 -15.08 -15.31
N GLN A 182 20.76 -14.17 -15.83
CA GLN A 182 21.66 -14.41 -16.94
C GLN A 182 23.09 -14.06 -16.57
N GLY A 183 24.02 -14.97 -16.87
CA GLY A 183 25.45 -14.74 -16.72
C GLY A 183 26.06 -14.19 -17.99
N GLN A 184 26.71 -13.03 -17.93
CA GLN A 184 27.51 -12.47 -19.00
C GLN A 184 28.97 -12.94 -18.84
N GLY A 185 29.21 -14.21 -19.16
CA GLY A 185 30.50 -14.88 -18.93
C GLY A 185 30.74 -15.34 -17.48
N SER A 186 29.84 -15.02 -16.55
CA SER A 186 29.84 -15.54 -15.18
C SER A 186 28.87 -16.71 -15.01
N ILE A 187 29.19 -17.65 -14.13
CA ILE A 187 28.31 -18.77 -13.78
C ILE A 187 27.20 -18.28 -12.83
N ILE A 188 25.96 -18.66 -13.13
CA ILE A 188 24.84 -18.53 -12.19
C ILE A 188 24.88 -19.73 -11.25
N PHE A 189 25.15 -19.49 -9.97
CA PHE A 189 25.23 -20.52 -8.95
C PHE A 189 23.84 -20.86 -8.41
N PRO A 190 23.61 -22.08 -7.89
CA PRO A 190 22.36 -22.44 -7.24
C PRO A 190 21.96 -21.47 -6.11
N ALA A 191 22.93 -20.92 -5.39
CA ALA A 191 22.69 -19.92 -4.35
C ALA A 191 22.05 -18.63 -4.89
N ASP A 192 22.41 -18.19 -6.11
CA ASP A 192 21.81 -17.02 -6.75
C ASP A 192 20.31 -17.24 -7.03
N VAL A 193 19.96 -18.45 -7.48
CA VAL A 193 18.59 -18.87 -7.79
C VAL A 193 17.75 -19.01 -6.52
N VAL A 194 18.32 -19.59 -5.47
CA VAL A 194 17.68 -19.70 -4.15
C VAL A 194 17.44 -18.31 -3.54
N TRP A 195 18.43 -17.42 -3.63
CA TRP A 195 18.29 -16.03 -3.21
C TRP A 195 17.12 -15.36 -3.93
N LEU A 196 17.05 -15.48 -5.26
CA LEU A 196 16.00 -14.86 -6.08
C LEU A 196 14.61 -15.34 -5.65
N LYS A 197 14.42 -16.65 -5.44
CA LYS A 197 13.15 -17.23 -4.99
C LYS A 197 12.74 -16.71 -3.60
N ASN A 198 13.69 -16.67 -2.66
CA ASN A 198 13.42 -16.23 -1.29
C ASN A 198 13.09 -14.74 -1.24
N GLU A 199 13.83 -13.91 -1.99
CA GLU A 199 13.56 -12.48 -2.09
C GLU A 199 12.23 -12.18 -2.78
N LEU A 200 11.85 -12.91 -3.82
CA LEU A 200 10.51 -12.78 -4.44
C LEU A 200 9.40 -13.04 -3.42
N SER A 201 9.55 -14.08 -2.60
CA SER A 201 8.60 -14.40 -1.53
C SER A 201 8.54 -13.29 -0.48
N SER A 202 9.70 -12.77 -0.06
CA SER A 202 9.82 -11.64 0.88
C SER A 202 9.17 -10.38 0.32
N CYS A 203 9.39 -10.06 -0.96
CA CYS A 203 8.80 -8.92 -1.66
C CYS A 203 7.27 -8.95 -1.63
N ILE A 204 6.65 -10.10 -1.92
CA ILE A 204 5.19 -10.25 -1.88
C ILE A 204 4.64 -9.88 -0.50
N THR A 205 5.28 -10.33 0.58
CA THR A 205 4.85 -10.02 1.94
C THR A 205 5.12 -8.59 2.35
N TYR A 206 6.30 -8.07 2.02
CA TYR A 206 6.64 -6.69 2.34
C TYR A 206 5.66 -5.70 1.70
N LEU A 207 5.28 -5.94 0.44
CA LEU A 207 4.32 -5.12 -0.30
C LEU A 207 2.85 -5.43 0.06
N ARG A 208 2.59 -6.38 0.98
CA ARG A 208 1.25 -6.83 1.41
C ARG A 208 0.35 -7.28 0.26
N LEU A 209 0.94 -8.00 -0.70
CA LEU A 209 0.26 -8.43 -1.93
C LEU A 209 -0.40 -9.80 -1.82
N GLU A 210 -0.42 -10.45 -0.65
CA GLU A 210 -0.87 -11.84 -0.49
C GLU A 210 -2.31 -12.09 -0.94
N GLN A 211 -3.16 -11.07 -0.89
CA GLN A 211 -4.55 -11.15 -1.37
C GLN A 211 -4.66 -11.18 -2.91
N HIS A 212 -3.62 -10.77 -3.62
CA HIS A 212 -3.59 -10.63 -5.08
C HIS A 212 -2.54 -11.54 -5.75
N LEU A 213 -1.47 -11.87 -5.02
CA LEU A 213 -0.33 -12.66 -5.45
C LEU A 213 0.11 -13.54 -4.28
N HIS A 214 -0.07 -14.86 -4.40
CA HIS A 214 0.31 -15.78 -3.35
C HIS A 214 1.73 -16.34 -3.59
N LYS A 215 2.52 -16.51 -2.53
CA LYS A 215 3.90 -17.07 -2.60
C LYS A 215 3.98 -18.44 -3.28
N LYS A 216 2.90 -19.22 -3.18
CA LYS A 216 2.76 -20.54 -3.83
C LYS A 216 2.63 -20.46 -5.36
N ASN A 217 2.35 -19.27 -5.89
CA ASN A 217 2.20 -19.03 -7.34
C ASN A 217 3.54 -18.65 -8.00
N ILE A 218 4.66 -18.70 -7.27
CA ILE A 218 6.00 -18.55 -7.86
C ILE A 218 6.30 -19.85 -8.63
N GLU A 219 6.16 -19.80 -9.94
CA GLU A 219 6.42 -20.91 -10.84
C GLU A 219 7.88 -20.86 -11.31
N MET A 220 8.63 -21.94 -11.11
CA MET A 220 9.99 -22.05 -11.64
C MET A 220 9.93 -22.42 -13.13
N ILE A 221 10.64 -21.66 -13.97
CA ILE A 221 10.72 -21.90 -15.42
C ILE A 221 12.18 -22.11 -15.80
N GLY A 222 12.52 -23.34 -16.13
CA GLY A 222 13.91 -23.74 -16.35
C GLY A 222 14.76 -23.64 -15.08
N ALA A 223 16.08 -23.49 -15.25
CA ALA A 223 17.02 -23.51 -14.12
C ALA A 223 17.20 -22.15 -13.43
N THR A 224 17.02 -21.04 -14.13
CA THR A 224 17.40 -19.69 -13.67
C THR A 224 16.26 -18.67 -13.73
N SER A 225 15.01 -19.11 -13.92
CA SER A 225 13.87 -18.19 -14.09
C SER A 225 12.68 -18.52 -13.21
N PHE A 226 11.91 -17.48 -12.86
CA PHE A 226 10.66 -17.59 -12.10
C PHE A 226 9.57 -16.72 -12.71
N ASN A 227 8.34 -17.21 -12.72
CA ASN A 227 7.16 -16.49 -13.15
C ASN A 227 6.16 -16.29 -12.00
N LEU A 228 5.47 -15.15 -12.05
CA LEU A 228 4.37 -14.78 -11.18
C LEU A 228 3.21 -14.28 -12.03
N ARG A 229 1.99 -14.68 -11.69
CA ARG A 229 0.77 -14.34 -12.44
C ARG A 229 -0.27 -13.70 -11.54
N THR A 230 -0.88 -12.61 -12.00
CA THR A 230 -1.98 -11.92 -11.31
C THR A 230 -3.11 -11.63 -12.29
N ALA A 231 -4.34 -11.94 -11.89
CA ALA A 231 -5.52 -11.75 -12.74
C ALA A 231 -5.89 -10.26 -12.87
N LYS A 232 -6.41 -9.88 -14.03
CA LYS A 232 -7.06 -8.57 -14.20
C LYS A 232 -8.43 -8.55 -13.49
N LYS A 233 -9.05 -7.38 -13.42
CA LYS A 233 -10.46 -7.27 -12.99
C LYS A 233 -11.41 -7.90 -14.04
N PRO A 234 -12.57 -8.43 -13.61
CA PRO A 234 -13.57 -9.02 -14.51
C PRO A 234 -13.96 -8.10 -15.67
N GLY A 235 -14.04 -8.62 -16.90
CA GLY A 235 -14.52 -7.89 -18.08
C GLY A 235 -13.76 -8.18 -19.38
N PRO A 236 -13.90 -7.35 -20.43
CA PRO A 236 -13.22 -7.56 -21.72
C PRO A 236 -11.69 -7.63 -21.60
N MET A 237 -11.04 -8.47 -22.41
CA MET A 237 -9.59 -8.66 -22.35
C MET A 237 -8.82 -7.43 -22.84
N GLU A 238 -9.37 -6.73 -23.82
CA GLU A 238 -8.80 -5.58 -24.51
C GLU A 238 -8.91 -4.29 -23.70
N GLU A 239 -9.69 -4.30 -22.60
CA GLU A 239 -9.90 -3.14 -21.75
C GLU A 239 -8.72 -2.94 -20.78
N HIS A 240 -7.78 -2.08 -21.18
CA HIS A 240 -6.58 -1.73 -20.41
C HIS A 240 -6.87 -1.34 -18.96
N ARG A 241 -7.99 -0.62 -18.69
CA ARG A 241 -8.35 -0.14 -17.34
C ARG A 241 -8.57 -1.27 -16.33
N LEU A 242 -8.90 -2.48 -16.80
CA LEU A 242 -9.10 -3.65 -15.92
C LEU A 242 -7.78 -4.21 -15.37
N TYR A 243 -6.64 -3.85 -15.96
CA TYR A 243 -5.31 -4.31 -15.54
C TYR A 243 -4.64 -3.38 -14.52
N ASN A 244 -5.23 -2.23 -14.19
CA ASN A 244 -4.57 -1.17 -13.41
C ASN A 244 -3.92 -1.65 -12.09
N GLU A 245 -4.63 -2.48 -11.33
CA GLU A 245 -4.13 -3.00 -10.05
C GLU A 245 -3.06 -4.08 -10.25
N ALA A 246 -3.29 -4.98 -11.21
CA ALA A 246 -2.37 -6.05 -11.57
C ALA A 246 -1.03 -5.50 -12.07
N ILE A 247 -1.06 -4.55 -13.01
CA ILE A 247 0.15 -3.95 -13.58
C ILE A 247 0.91 -3.12 -12.54
N ARG A 248 0.21 -2.36 -11.69
CA ARG A 248 0.82 -1.62 -10.56
C ARG A 248 1.56 -2.56 -9.62
N ASN A 249 0.89 -3.63 -9.17
CA ASN A 249 1.48 -4.57 -8.21
C ASN A 249 2.73 -5.25 -8.78
N VAL A 250 2.66 -5.66 -10.04
CA VAL A 250 3.79 -6.27 -10.75
C VAL A 250 4.95 -5.28 -10.93
N MET A 251 4.66 -4.02 -11.28
CA MET A 251 5.68 -2.97 -11.39
C MET A 251 6.35 -2.67 -10.04
N ALA A 252 5.60 -2.73 -8.93
CA ALA A 252 6.15 -2.58 -7.58
C ALA A 252 7.11 -3.72 -7.21
N ILE A 253 6.79 -4.96 -7.60
CA ILE A 253 7.69 -6.10 -7.42
C ILE A 253 8.94 -5.93 -8.30
N ALA A 254 8.78 -5.51 -9.56
CA ALA A 254 9.89 -5.27 -10.47
C ALA A 254 10.87 -4.22 -9.93
N HIS A 255 10.36 -3.11 -9.37
CA HIS A 255 11.14 -2.08 -8.67
C HIS A 255 11.93 -2.68 -7.50
N GLN A 256 11.23 -3.36 -6.58
CA GLN A 256 11.85 -3.97 -5.39
C GLN A 256 12.94 -4.98 -5.76
N MET A 257 12.64 -5.91 -6.67
CA MET A 257 13.58 -6.95 -7.06
C MET A 257 14.81 -6.40 -7.78
N SER A 258 14.64 -5.40 -8.65
CA SER A 258 15.76 -4.76 -9.35
C SER A 258 16.71 -4.08 -8.38
N ALA A 259 16.19 -3.34 -7.41
CA ALA A 259 17.02 -2.65 -6.42
C ALA A 259 17.66 -3.62 -5.41
N ARG A 260 16.91 -4.61 -4.92
CA ARG A 260 17.44 -5.66 -4.02
C ARG A 260 18.53 -6.49 -4.68
N TRP A 261 18.42 -6.77 -5.98
CA TRP A 261 19.49 -7.43 -6.72
C TRP A 261 20.78 -6.62 -6.67
N LEU A 262 20.73 -5.31 -6.93
CA LEU A 262 21.91 -4.44 -6.90
C LEU A 262 22.55 -4.33 -5.50
N LEU A 263 21.76 -4.51 -4.45
CA LEU A 263 22.22 -4.48 -3.05
C LEU A 263 22.68 -5.85 -2.53
N SER A 264 22.42 -6.92 -3.28
CA SER A 264 22.71 -8.29 -2.89
C SER A 264 24.20 -8.62 -2.99
N GLU A 265 24.72 -9.44 -2.09
CA GLU A 265 26.08 -10.00 -2.18
C GLU A 265 26.27 -10.91 -3.42
N TYR A 266 25.19 -11.54 -3.89
CA TYR A 266 25.20 -12.46 -5.05
C TYR A 266 25.34 -11.73 -6.39
N SER A 267 25.02 -10.43 -6.42
CA SER A 267 25.01 -9.62 -7.63
C SER A 267 26.41 -9.13 -7.99
N THR A 268 26.74 -9.22 -9.27
CA THR A 268 28.00 -8.71 -9.82
C THR A 268 27.73 -8.00 -11.14
N PRO A 269 28.62 -7.13 -11.63
CA PRO A 269 28.47 -6.53 -12.96
C PRO A 269 28.26 -7.53 -14.09
N HIS A 270 28.68 -8.78 -13.93
CA HIS A 270 28.56 -9.87 -14.91
C HIS A 270 27.34 -10.78 -14.72
N LYS A 271 26.57 -10.63 -13.63
CA LYS A 271 25.31 -11.36 -13.43
C LYS A 271 24.14 -10.40 -13.55
N LYS A 272 23.24 -10.68 -14.47
CA LYS A 272 22.17 -9.78 -14.88
C LYS A 272 20.81 -10.33 -14.45
N LEU A 273 19.97 -9.45 -13.92
CA LEU A 273 18.57 -9.75 -13.65
C LEU A 273 17.72 -9.09 -14.74
N ILE A 274 17.12 -9.92 -15.59
CA ILE A 274 16.19 -9.50 -16.62
C ILE A 274 14.77 -9.73 -16.10
N ILE A 275 13.94 -8.69 -16.16
CA ILE A 275 12.54 -8.74 -15.74
C ILE A 275 11.66 -8.48 -16.95
N ILE A 276 10.71 -9.36 -17.25
CA ILE A 276 9.80 -9.21 -18.38
C ILE A 276 8.36 -9.21 -17.87
N ILE A 277 7.58 -8.22 -18.28
CA ILE A 277 6.19 -8.04 -17.91
C ILE A 277 5.32 -8.19 -19.17
N HIS A 278 4.44 -9.17 -19.12
CA HIS A 278 3.46 -9.47 -20.16
C HIS A 278 2.05 -9.24 -19.61
N ALA A 279 1.21 -8.51 -20.35
CA ALA A 279 -0.22 -8.41 -20.09
C ALA A 279 -1.00 -9.05 -21.24
N GLY A 280 -2.07 -9.78 -20.90
CA GLY A 280 -2.92 -10.48 -21.87
C GLY A 280 -3.25 -11.89 -21.40
N ILE A 281 -3.39 -12.83 -22.35
CA ILE A 281 -3.73 -14.23 -22.09
C ILE A 281 -2.58 -14.91 -21.32
N MET A 282 -2.88 -15.44 -20.13
CA MET A 282 -1.83 -16.00 -19.25
C MET A 282 -1.19 -17.28 -19.79
N THR A 283 -1.94 -18.08 -20.55
CA THR A 283 -1.43 -19.33 -21.14
C THR A 283 -0.38 -19.09 -22.23
N GLU A 284 -0.44 -17.92 -22.89
CA GLU A 284 0.50 -17.54 -23.96
C GLU A 284 1.75 -16.83 -23.42
N ALA A 285 1.72 -16.36 -22.17
CA ALA A 285 2.76 -15.54 -21.58
C ALA A 285 4.16 -16.19 -21.67
N ASN A 286 4.28 -17.48 -21.32
CA ASN A 286 5.57 -18.18 -21.31
C ASN A 286 6.22 -18.20 -22.71
N LEU A 287 5.42 -18.44 -23.76
CA LEU A 287 5.90 -18.47 -25.14
C LEU A 287 6.38 -17.10 -25.59
N THR A 288 5.63 -16.04 -25.27
CA THR A 288 5.99 -14.66 -25.60
C THR A 288 7.25 -14.21 -24.86
N ILE A 289 7.35 -14.52 -23.56
CA ILE A 289 8.50 -14.17 -22.72
C ILE A 289 9.77 -14.86 -23.23
N GLN A 290 9.70 -16.16 -23.56
CA GLN A 290 10.84 -16.88 -24.11
C GLN A 290 11.35 -16.25 -25.41
N ARG A 291 10.44 -15.86 -26.31
CA ARG A 291 10.80 -15.18 -27.57
C ARG A 291 11.47 -13.82 -27.34
N MET A 292 11.00 -13.04 -26.35
CA MET A 292 11.64 -11.77 -26.01
C MET A 292 13.08 -11.97 -25.53
N LEU A 293 13.33 -12.99 -24.70
CA LEU A 293 14.66 -13.35 -24.22
C LEU A 293 15.60 -13.75 -25.37
N GLU A 294 15.10 -14.49 -26.36
CA GLU A 294 15.89 -14.99 -27.50
C GLU A 294 16.18 -13.92 -28.56
N PHE A 295 15.27 -12.95 -28.76
CA PHE A 295 15.28 -12.09 -29.95
C PHE A 295 15.86 -10.69 -29.73
N SER A 296 15.91 -10.17 -28.50
CA SER A 296 16.02 -8.72 -28.32
C SER A 296 16.84 -8.19 -27.14
N LEU A 297 17.03 -8.97 -26.07
CA LEU A 297 17.61 -8.42 -24.84
C LEU A 297 19.13 -8.60 -24.83
N ASN A 298 19.86 -7.49 -24.98
CA ASN A 298 21.32 -7.45 -25.10
C ASN A 298 21.99 -7.63 -23.73
N ALA A 299 21.67 -8.69 -22.99
CA ALA A 299 22.28 -9.05 -21.69
C ALA A 299 22.46 -7.88 -20.70
N GLU A 300 21.57 -6.88 -20.69
CA GLU A 300 21.53 -5.82 -19.68
C GLU A 300 20.49 -6.15 -18.62
N SER A 301 20.76 -5.78 -17.36
CA SER A 301 19.73 -5.87 -16.33
C SER A 301 18.71 -4.78 -16.60
N GLY A 302 17.44 -5.15 -16.66
CA GLY A 302 16.39 -4.23 -17.07
C GLY A 302 15.01 -4.81 -16.87
N ILE A 303 14.02 -3.92 -16.94
CA ILE A 303 12.60 -4.26 -16.87
C ILE A 303 11.99 -3.96 -18.24
N TYR A 304 11.45 -4.99 -18.86
CA TYR A 304 10.92 -4.94 -20.21
C TYR A 304 9.43 -5.26 -20.21
N LEU A 305 8.67 -4.58 -21.05
CA LEU A 305 7.23 -4.73 -21.18
C LEU A 305 6.88 -5.08 -22.62
N THR A 306 5.88 -5.94 -22.78
CA THR A 306 5.17 -6.05 -24.06
C THR A 306 4.39 -4.76 -24.34
N ASP A 307 4.14 -4.46 -25.61
CA ASP A 307 3.38 -3.28 -26.03
C ASP A 307 2.04 -3.10 -25.29
N PHE A 308 1.26 -4.18 -25.15
CA PHE A 308 0.00 -4.15 -24.39
C PHE A 308 0.22 -3.88 -22.89
N ALA A 309 1.26 -4.45 -22.29
CA ALA A 309 1.60 -4.18 -20.88
C ALA A 309 2.04 -2.73 -20.67
N HIS A 310 2.77 -2.15 -21.62
CA HIS A 310 3.13 -0.73 -21.62
C HIS A 310 1.88 0.15 -21.68
N MET A 311 0.93 -0.13 -22.57
CA MET A 311 -0.35 0.60 -22.63
C MET A 311 -1.15 0.48 -21.33
N CYS A 312 -1.23 -0.72 -20.74
CA CYS A 312 -1.83 -0.92 -19.41
C CYS A 312 -1.14 -0.06 -18.34
N ALA A 313 0.20 0.03 -18.35
CA ALA A 313 0.95 0.83 -17.39
C ALA A 313 0.67 2.35 -17.55
N LEU A 314 0.56 2.84 -18.79
CA LEU A 314 0.19 4.24 -19.07
C LEU A 314 -1.23 4.56 -18.58
N TYR A 315 -2.21 3.70 -18.87
CA TYR A 315 -3.59 3.87 -18.37
C TYR A 315 -3.69 3.81 -16.85
N ALA A 316 -2.90 2.94 -16.23
CA ALA A 316 -2.78 2.84 -14.78
C ALA A 316 -2.01 4.01 -14.15
N SER A 317 -1.47 4.94 -14.96
CA SER A 317 -0.64 6.06 -14.51
C SER A 317 0.53 5.61 -13.63
N VAL A 318 1.16 4.48 -13.99
CA VAL A 318 2.34 3.95 -13.29
C VAL A 318 3.44 5.00 -13.30
N LYS A 319 4.05 5.24 -12.14
CA LYS A 319 5.00 6.34 -11.88
C LYS A 319 6.42 5.98 -12.32
N ALA A 320 6.55 5.57 -13.58
CA ALA A 320 7.79 5.18 -14.21
C ALA A 320 7.89 5.79 -15.62
N GLY A 321 9.11 5.94 -16.12
CA GLY A 321 9.35 6.27 -17.52
C GLY A 321 9.52 5.02 -18.36
N PHE A 322 9.04 5.13 -19.60
CA PHE A 322 9.11 4.06 -20.59
C PHE A 322 9.80 4.59 -21.84
N GLU A 323 10.67 3.79 -22.41
CA GLU A 323 11.39 4.05 -23.65
C GLU A 323 11.22 2.86 -24.58
N LEU A 324 11.14 3.13 -25.87
CA LEU A 324 11.05 2.09 -26.88
C LEU A 324 12.41 1.43 -27.02
N TYR A 325 12.51 0.16 -26.60
CA TYR A 325 13.75 -0.58 -26.59
C TYR A 325 14.03 -1.25 -27.94
N ALA A 326 13.02 -1.90 -28.52
CA ALA A 326 13.14 -2.51 -29.85
C ALA A 326 11.83 -2.40 -30.64
N LYS A 327 11.93 -1.87 -31.88
CA LYS A 327 10.84 -1.90 -32.86
C LYS A 327 10.78 -3.27 -33.52
N ASN A 328 9.62 -3.90 -33.54
CA ASN A 328 9.47 -5.18 -34.20
C ASN A 328 9.26 -4.98 -35.72
N SER A 329 10.35 -5.01 -36.49
CA SER A 329 10.33 -4.84 -37.95
C SER A 329 9.99 -6.12 -38.73
N ARG A 330 9.97 -7.30 -38.07
CA ARG A 330 9.73 -8.60 -38.73
C ARG A 330 8.58 -9.37 -38.08
N ARG A 331 7.48 -9.51 -38.84
CA ARG A 331 6.27 -10.30 -38.48
C ARG A 331 6.51 -11.83 -38.43
N SER A 332 7.75 -12.32 -38.58
CA SER A 332 8.02 -13.74 -38.84
C SER A 332 8.20 -14.60 -37.60
N THR A 333 8.22 -14.05 -36.39
CA THR A 333 8.51 -14.81 -35.14
C THR A 333 7.48 -14.58 -34.04
N GLY A 334 6.19 -14.69 -34.36
CA GLY A 334 5.11 -15.00 -33.41
C GLY A 334 4.80 -14.03 -32.24
N TYR A 335 5.63 -13.04 -31.94
CA TYR A 335 5.27 -11.84 -31.19
C TYR A 335 5.47 -10.64 -32.11
N SER A 336 4.41 -9.87 -32.35
CA SER A 336 4.39 -8.79 -33.35
C SER A 336 4.36 -7.38 -32.75
N GLY A 337 4.46 -7.25 -31.43
CA GLY A 337 4.39 -5.96 -30.73
C GLY A 337 5.76 -5.36 -30.44
N ASP A 338 5.82 -4.08 -30.17
CA ASP A 338 7.07 -3.43 -29.75
C ASP A 338 7.49 -3.84 -28.34
N ILE A 339 8.79 -3.74 -28.05
CA ILE A 339 9.36 -3.99 -26.73
C ILE A 339 9.73 -2.67 -26.10
N TRP A 340 9.18 -2.43 -24.91
CA TRP A 340 9.40 -1.23 -24.13
C TRP A 340 10.28 -1.55 -22.93
N SER A 341 11.17 -0.63 -22.56
CA SER A 341 11.97 -0.72 -21.34
C SER A 341 11.55 0.34 -20.33
N VAL A 342 11.61 0.01 -19.05
CA VAL A 342 11.52 1.00 -17.98
C VAL A 342 12.84 1.76 -17.91
N SER A 343 12.83 3.05 -18.24
CA SER A 343 14.04 3.87 -18.20
C SER A 343 14.30 4.47 -16.82
N ASN A 344 13.25 4.77 -16.07
CA ASN A 344 13.36 5.30 -14.72
C ASN A 344 12.12 5.03 -13.85
N PHE A 345 12.30 5.00 -12.54
CA PHE A 345 11.20 5.07 -11.58
C PHE A 345 11.15 6.45 -10.94
N LEU A 346 9.97 7.02 -10.72
CA LEU A 346 9.79 8.18 -9.85
C LEU A 346 9.82 7.73 -8.38
N SER A 347 10.89 7.06 -7.98
CA SER A 347 10.93 6.30 -6.73
C SER A 347 10.88 7.15 -5.48
N TYR A 348 11.29 8.42 -5.58
CA TYR A 348 11.39 9.36 -4.47
C TYR A 348 10.07 9.61 -3.72
N SER A 349 8.91 9.43 -4.36
CA SER A 349 7.59 9.71 -3.76
C SER A 349 6.54 8.62 -3.99
N TYR A 350 6.76 7.65 -4.89
CA TYR A 350 5.69 6.74 -5.34
C TYR A 350 5.92 5.27 -5.02
N PHE A 351 7.17 4.80 -4.94
CA PHE A 351 7.49 3.41 -4.61
C PHE A 351 7.92 3.29 -3.16
N ASP A 352 7.69 2.16 -2.49
CA ASP A 352 8.13 1.97 -1.10
C ASP A 352 9.66 1.85 -1.00
N TYR A 353 10.19 1.96 0.21
CA TYR A 353 11.62 1.78 0.48
C TYR A 353 12.07 0.34 0.22
N ILE A 354 13.34 0.17 -0.11
CA ILE A 354 13.97 -1.15 -0.17
C ILE A 354 14.31 -1.57 1.27
N PRO A 355 13.76 -2.67 1.80
CA PRO A 355 13.86 -2.98 3.23
C PRO A 355 15.29 -3.07 3.74
N CYS A 356 16.19 -3.67 2.97
CA CYS A 356 17.57 -3.82 3.41
C CYS A 356 18.25 -2.46 3.62
N LEU A 357 17.93 -1.43 2.83
CA LEU A 357 18.46 -0.07 3.04
C LEU A 357 18.00 0.57 4.35
N LEU A 358 16.94 0.07 4.98
CA LEU A 358 16.47 0.54 6.29
C LEU A 358 17.26 -0.09 7.45
N GLU A 359 18.05 -1.14 7.20
CA GLU A 359 18.88 -1.77 8.23
C GLU A 359 20.11 -0.92 8.57
N GLU A 360 20.49 -0.89 9.84
CA GLU A 360 21.65 -0.12 10.35
C GLU A 360 22.98 -0.50 9.68
N LYS A 361 23.11 -1.77 9.25
CA LYS A 361 24.30 -2.26 8.53
C LYS A 361 24.42 -1.68 7.11
N MET A 362 23.33 -1.17 6.55
CA MET A 362 23.31 -0.62 5.19
C MET A 362 23.47 0.89 5.20
N LEU A 363 22.73 1.60 6.06
CA LEU A 363 22.76 3.06 6.20
C LEU A 363 22.52 3.48 7.68
N PRO A 364 23.11 4.59 8.15
CA PRO A 364 22.83 5.12 9.49
C PRO A 364 21.34 5.46 9.64
N ARG A 365 20.77 5.27 10.83
CA ARG A 365 19.35 5.56 11.12
C ARG A 365 19.13 7.04 11.40
N SER A 366 20.09 7.70 12.03
CA SER A 366 19.99 9.09 12.47
C SER A 366 21.34 9.81 12.40
N ILE A 367 21.31 11.13 12.30
CA ILE A 367 22.51 11.99 12.40
C ILE A 367 23.14 11.96 13.80
N PHE A 368 22.40 11.45 14.79
CA PHE A 368 22.86 11.29 16.17
C PHE A 368 23.51 9.93 16.43
N ASP A 369 23.50 9.01 15.46
CA ASP A 369 24.12 7.70 15.63
C ASP A 369 25.65 7.83 15.66
N PRO A 370 26.37 7.11 16.53
CA PRO A 370 27.84 7.16 16.56
C PRO A 370 28.50 6.81 15.22
N SER A 371 27.85 5.97 14.41
CA SER A 371 28.34 5.52 13.11
C SER A 371 28.07 6.50 11.96
N TYR A 372 27.29 7.56 12.18
CA TYR A 372 26.95 8.55 11.15
C TYR A 372 28.17 9.34 10.69
N GLU A 373 29.06 9.75 11.59
CA GLU A 373 30.27 10.49 11.21
C GLU A 373 31.22 9.63 10.37
N ASP A 374 31.34 8.34 10.66
CA ASP A 374 32.11 7.40 9.84
C ASP A 374 31.49 7.21 8.46
N PHE A 375 30.16 7.10 8.39
CA PHE A 375 29.42 7.05 7.11
C PHE A 375 29.68 8.31 6.28
N LYS A 376 29.51 9.49 6.88
CA LYS A 376 29.67 10.79 6.23
C LYS A 376 31.10 11.00 5.73
N ARG A 377 32.11 10.69 6.56
CA ARG A 377 33.52 10.74 6.16
C ARG A 377 33.79 9.81 4.99
N THR A 378 33.26 8.58 5.03
CA THR A 378 33.42 7.63 3.91
C THR A 378 32.80 8.13 2.61
N LEU A 379 31.60 8.73 2.70
CA LEU A 379 30.88 9.21 1.53
C LEU A 379 31.58 10.40 0.85
N HIS A 380 32.15 11.32 1.64
CA HIS A 380 32.75 12.56 1.15
C HIS A 380 34.26 12.49 0.92
N PHE A 381 34.97 11.71 1.74
CA PHE A 381 36.43 11.63 1.80
C PHE A 381 36.86 10.16 1.88
N PRO A 382 36.62 9.36 0.83
CA PRO A 382 36.91 7.93 0.84
C PRO A 382 38.38 7.61 1.13
N GLU A 383 39.31 8.52 0.81
CA GLU A 383 40.74 8.41 1.11
C GLU A 383 41.09 8.54 2.60
N GLN A 384 40.20 9.14 3.39
CA GLN A 384 40.37 9.35 4.84
C GLN A 384 39.56 8.35 5.66
N ALA A 385 38.76 7.52 5.00
CA ALA A 385 37.90 6.56 5.64
C ALA A 385 38.65 5.26 5.94
N GLY A 386 38.43 4.71 7.13
CA GLY A 386 38.86 3.35 7.46
C GLY A 386 38.11 2.29 6.64
N TYR A 387 38.18 1.02 7.08
CA TYR A 387 37.42 -0.07 6.46
C TYR A 387 35.91 0.19 6.65
N CYS A 388 35.22 0.61 5.57
CA CYS A 388 33.79 0.94 5.66
C CYS A 388 32.93 -0.32 5.84
N SER A 389 32.13 -0.34 6.90
CA SER A 389 31.22 -1.45 7.22
C SER A 389 29.90 -1.39 6.44
N PHE A 390 29.48 -0.21 5.96
CA PHE A 390 28.15 0.00 5.38
C PHE A 390 27.97 -0.69 4.03
N GLY A 391 26.95 -1.54 3.93
CA GLY A 391 26.66 -2.27 2.70
C GLY A 391 26.22 -1.38 1.53
N ALA A 392 25.59 -0.21 1.79
CA ALA A 392 25.21 0.73 0.73
C ALA A 392 26.44 1.31 0.01
N ILE A 393 27.50 1.68 0.75
CA ILE A 393 28.76 2.17 0.17
C ILE A 393 29.42 1.09 -0.68
N LYS A 394 29.45 -0.16 -0.19
CA LYS A 394 29.97 -1.31 -0.97
C LYS A 394 29.18 -1.53 -2.27
N ALA A 395 27.86 -1.41 -2.22
CA ALA A 395 27.01 -1.51 -3.41
C ALA A 395 27.26 -0.34 -4.39
N MET A 396 27.44 0.88 -3.89
CA MET A 396 27.80 2.05 -4.72
C MET A 396 29.12 1.84 -5.45
N HIS A 397 30.15 1.28 -4.79
CA HIS A 397 31.41 0.95 -5.44
C HIS A 397 31.28 -0.15 -6.48
N ARG A 398 30.38 -1.13 -6.24
CA ARG A 398 30.10 -2.20 -7.20
C ARG A 398 29.34 -1.72 -8.43
N PHE A 399 28.41 -0.76 -8.26
CA PHE A 399 27.54 -0.24 -9.31
C PHE A 399 27.48 1.30 -9.34
N PRO A 400 28.61 1.98 -9.59
CA PRO A 400 28.72 3.45 -9.42
C PRO A 400 27.90 4.27 -10.41
N GLN A 401 27.43 3.66 -11.50
CA GLN A 401 26.62 4.31 -12.54
C GLN A 401 25.14 3.93 -12.48
N SER A 402 24.74 3.08 -11.53
CA SER A 402 23.38 2.57 -11.46
C SER A 402 22.42 3.65 -10.94
N ALA A 403 21.63 4.24 -11.84
CA ALA A 403 20.62 5.24 -11.50
C ALA A 403 19.62 4.75 -10.45
N LEU A 404 19.10 3.52 -10.59
CA LEU A 404 18.15 2.94 -9.63
C LEU A 404 18.75 2.82 -8.23
N LEU A 405 19.92 2.17 -8.10
CA LEU A 405 20.63 2.03 -6.82
C LEU A 405 20.86 3.38 -6.12
N LEU A 406 21.47 4.34 -6.82
CA LEU A 406 21.86 5.62 -6.22
C LEU A 406 20.64 6.44 -5.81
N THR A 407 19.57 6.40 -6.61
CA THR A 407 18.32 7.08 -6.25
C THR A 407 17.61 6.43 -5.06
N GLU A 408 17.61 5.10 -4.92
CA GLU A 408 17.03 4.45 -3.73
C GLU A 408 17.83 4.75 -2.45
N ILE A 409 19.16 4.79 -2.53
CA ILE A 409 20.01 5.17 -1.39
C ILE A 409 19.74 6.63 -0.99
N ALA A 410 19.78 7.56 -1.94
CA ALA A 410 19.53 8.98 -1.70
C ALA A 410 18.11 9.23 -1.13
N LYS A 411 17.12 8.47 -1.61
CA LYS A 411 15.74 8.53 -1.11
C LYS A 411 15.64 8.16 0.38
N VAL A 412 16.34 7.10 0.83
CA VAL A 412 16.36 6.71 2.25
C VAL A 412 17.05 7.79 3.09
N LEU A 413 18.21 8.28 2.66
CA LEU A 413 18.93 9.36 3.36
C LEU A 413 18.07 10.63 3.49
N ARG A 414 17.40 11.04 2.40
CA ARG A 414 16.46 12.17 2.41
C ARG A 414 15.32 11.93 3.42
N ALA A 415 14.78 10.72 3.46
CA ALA A 415 13.72 10.34 4.39
C ALA A 415 14.19 10.30 5.85
N ARG A 416 15.46 10.02 6.11
CA ARG A 416 16.10 10.08 7.43
C ARG A 416 16.62 11.47 7.82
N LEU A 417 16.20 12.51 7.08
CA LEU A 417 16.61 13.90 7.31
C LEU A 417 18.13 14.12 7.18
N MET A 418 18.78 13.40 6.26
CA MET A 418 20.19 13.55 5.86
C MET A 418 20.29 14.12 4.43
N PRO A 419 19.86 15.39 4.21
CA PRO A 419 19.73 15.93 2.85
C PRO A 419 21.07 16.13 2.15
N HIS A 420 22.15 16.42 2.87
CA HIS A 420 23.47 16.66 2.29
C HIS A 420 24.13 15.37 1.80
N GLU A 421 23.98 14.29 2.57
CA GLU A 421 24.45 12.95 2.19
C GLU A 421 23.65 12.42 1.01
N ALA A 422 22.32 12.67 0.98
CA ALA A 422 21.50 12.36 -0.18
C ALA A 422 21.97 13.10 -1.44
N ASP A 423 22.29 14.40 -1.34
CA ASP A 423 22.83 15.19 -2.45
C ASP A 423 24.19 14.64 -2.94
N ALA A 424 25.07 14.26 -2.02
CA ALA A 424 26.37 13.66 -2.35
C ALA A 424 26.24 12.35 -3.14
N VAL A 425 25.30 11.48 -2.76
CA VAL A 425 25.00 10.25 -3.51
C VAL A 425 24.48 10.57 -4.92
N LEU A 426 23.59 11.55 -5.05
CA LEU A 426 23.06 11.98 -6.36
C LEU A 426 24.12 12.66 -7.23
N ALA A 427 25.08 13.36 -6.64
CA ALA A 427 26.17 13.99 -7.37
C ALA A 427 26.97 12.96 -8.18
N ASN A 428 27.26 11.78 -7.61
CA ASN A 428 27.92 10.68 -8.33
C ASN A 428 27.14 10.24 -9.57
N LEU A 429 25.81 10.14 -9.47
CA LEU A 429 24.96 9.82 -10.61
C LEU A 429 25.01 10.93 -11.66
N LEU A 430 24.90 12.19 -11.24
CA LEU A 430 24.83 13.34 -12.16
C LEU A 430 26.15 13.66 -12.84
N LEU A 431 27.30 13.21 -12.30
CA LEU A 431 28.59 13.27 -12.99
C LEU A 431 28.62 12.35 -14.22
N THR A 432 27.94 11.21 -14.16
CA THR A 432 27.94 10.22 -15.25
C THR A 432 26.74 10.37 -16.18
N ASN A 433 25.60 10.81 -15.63
CA ASN A 433 24.37 11.06 -16.38
C ASN A 433 23.77 12.41 -15.96
N PRO A 434 24.28 13.53 -16.52
CA PRO A 434 23.86 14.87 -16.11
C PRO A 434 22.39 15.18 -16.44
N LEU A 435 21.79 14.48 -17.41
CA LEU A 435 20.38 14.65 -17.80
C LEU A 435 19.44 13.71 -17.04
N ASN A 436 19.92 12.96 -16.04
CA ASN A 436 19.08 12.07 -15.26
C ASN A 436 17.99 12.84 -14.50
N MET A 437 16.79 12.81 -15.07
CA MET A 437 15.64 13.60 -14.64
C MET A 437 15.21 13.30 -13.19
N VAL A 438 15.27 12.03 -12.76
CA VAL A 438 14.89 11.64 -11.39
C VAL A 438 15.89 12.19 -10.37
N ALA A 439 17.18 12.09 -10.67
CA ALA A 439 18.23 12.62 -9.82
C ALA A 439 18.16 14.14 -9.69
N ARG A 440 17.97 14.85 -10.81
CA ARG A 440 17.76 16.31 -10.82
C ARG A 440 16.54 16.72 -10.00
N LEU A 441 15.42 16.02 -10.20
CA LEU A 441 14.20 16.30 -9.47
C LEU A 441 14.36 16.04 -7.97
N MET A 442 14.98 14.92 -7.58
CA MET A 442 15.26 14.64 -6.18
C MET A 442 16.17 15.70 -5.58
N ARG A 443 17.19 16.17 -6.32
CA ARG A 443 18.08 17.24 -5.88
C ARG A 443 17.35 18.59 -5.70
N MET A 444 16.43 18.93 -6.60
CA MET A 444 15.51 20.06 -6.42
C MET A 444 14.73 19.95 -5.10
N THR A 445 14.14 18.79 -4.83
CA THR A 445 13.39 18.57 -3.57
C THR A 445 14.29 18.63 -2.34
N ILE A 446 15.54 18.16 -2.43
CA ILE A 446 16.53 18.23 -1.35
C ILE A 446 16.85 19.69 -1.02
N TYR A 447 17.13 20.52 -2.02
CA TYR A 447 17.40 21.94 -1.78
C TYR A 447 16.19 22.70 -1.24
N SER A 448 14.97 22.36 -1.71
CA SER A 448 13.73 22.87 -1.13
C SER A 448 13.60 22.48 0.35
N ASN A 449 13.86 21.22 0.70
CA ASN A 449 13.83 20.74 2.08
C ASN A 449 14.87 21.47 2.95
N ILE A 450 16.11 21.64 2.46
CA ILE A 450 17.14 22.42 3.15
C ILE A 450 16.64 23.85 3.40
N ALA A 451 16.05 24.51 2.39
CA ALA A 451 15.51 25.86 2.52
C ALA A 451 14.42 25.95 3.61
N GLN A 452 13.56 24.94 3.72
CA GLN A 452 12.50 24.89 4.73
C GLN A 452 13.04 24.80 6.16
N THR A 453 14.21 24.17 6.36
CA THR A 453 14.86 24.05 7.67
C THR A 453 15.62 25.30 8.11
N GLN A 454 15.96 26.22 7.20
CA GLN A 454 16.75 27.41 7.54
C GLN A 454 16.00 28.37 8.45
N SER A 455 16.69 28.89 9.47
CA SER A 455 16.14 29.89 10.39
C SER A 455 16.25 31.31 9.84
N ASP A 456 17.23 31.59 8.99
CA ASP A 456 17.44 32.92 8.39
C ASP A 456 16.97 32.98 6.93
N PHE A 457 16.49 34.17 6.54
CA PHE A 457 15.94 34.40 5.20
C PHE A 457 16.98 34.22 4.08
N LEU A 458 18.24 34.61 4.28
CA LEU A 458 19.23 34.61 3.21
C LEU A 458 19.65 33.18 2.86
N SER A 459 19.90 32.33 3.86
CA SER A 459 20.22 30.91 3.65
C SER A 459 19.04 30.16 3.04
N ALA A 460 17.80 30.46 3.47
CA ALA A 460 16.60 29.90 2.86
C ALA A 460 16.50 30.32 1.38
N LYS A 461 16.73 31.61 1.08
CA LYS A 461 16.70 32.15 -0.28
C LYS A 461 17.75 31.47 -1.18
N LEU A 462 19.00 31.36 -0.74
CA LEU A 462 20.07 30.68 -1.49
C LEU A 462 19.71 29.22 -1.82
N SER A 463 19.15 28.51 -0.84
CA SER A 463 18.72 27.11 -1.02
C SER A 463 17.56 27.00 -2.02
N PHE A 464 16.58 27.90 -1.95
CA PHE A 464 15.50 27.96 -2.94
C PHE A 464 15.99 28.37 -4.34
N GLU A 465 16.99 29.25 -4.46
CA GLU A 465 17.58 29.61 -5.74
C GLU A 465 18.26 28.39 -6.40
N ARG A 466 18.94 27.55 -5.60
CA ARG A 466 19.46 26.25 -6.08
C ARG A 466 18.33 25.31 -6.52
N ALA A 467 17.23 25.24 -5.76
CA ALA A 467 16.06 24.44 -6.15
C ALA A 467 15.44 24.94 -7.47
N GLU A 468 15.25 26.25 -7.61
CA GLU A 468 14.75 26.87 -8.85
C GLU A 468 15.69 26.60 -10.03
N ALA A 469 17.01 26.65 -9.82
CA ALA A 469 17.98 26.33 -10.86
C ALA A 469 17.87 24.88 -11.34
N GLU A 470 17.65 23.90 -10.45
CA GLU A 470 17.37 22.52 -10.86
C GLU A 470 16.05 22.41 -11.62
N GLY A 471 14.98 23.05 -11.15
CA GLY A 471 13.69 23.08 -11.83
C GLY A 471 13.80 23.63 -13.26
N ASN A 472 14.48 24.76 -13.42
CA ASN A 472 14.75 25.38 -14.71
C ASN A 472 15.61 24.47 -15.62
N PHE A 473 16.61 23.79 -15.05
CA PHE A 473 17.42 22.83 -15.80
C PHE A 473 16.56 21.70 -16.35
N ILE A 474 15.68 21.11 -15.54
CA ILE A 474 14.79 20.02 -15.97
C ILE A 474 13.87 20.50 -17.09
N VAL A 475 13.25 21.67 -16.95
CA VAL A 475 12.35 22.24 -17.96
C VAL A 475 13.06 22.48 -19.29
N ASN A 476 14.30 22.97 -19.24
CA ASN A 476 15.04 23.35 -20.44
C ASN A 476 15.71 22.16 -21.13
N TYR A 477 16.03 21.07 -20.42
CA TYR A 477 16.92 20.01 -20.93
C TYR A 477 16.42 18.56 -20.77
N CYS A 478 15.39 18.28 -19.97
CA CYS A 478 15.01 16.90 -19.59
C CYS A 478 13.59 16.46 -20.02
N GLU A 479 12.87 17.24 -20.83
CA GLU A 479 11.48 16.99 -21.25
C GLU A 479 10.53 16.60 -20.07
N PRO A 480 10.05 17.58 -19.29
CA PRO A 480 9.35 17.30 -18.04
C PRO A 480 8.01 16.54 -18.24
N LYS A 481 7.94 15.34 -17.68
CA LYS A 481 6.70 14.55 -17.55
C LYS A 481 5.72 15.18 -16.56
N SER A 482 4.45 14.77 -16.59
CA SER A 482 3.38 15.36 -15.76
C SER A 482 3.81 15.56 -14.29
N ASP A 483 4.17 14.51 -13.54
CA ASP A 483 4.47 14.60 -12.09
C ASP A 483 5.62 15.56 -11.73
N ILE A 484 6.51 15.90 -12.67
CA ILE A 484 7.60 16.85 -12.45
C ILE A 484 7.06 18.27 -12.26
N TRP A 485 6.11 18.65 -13.10
CA TRP A 485 5.42 19.93 -12.99
C TRP A 485 4.71 20.08 -11.64
N HIS A 486 4.20 18.97 -11.07
CA HIS A 486 3.62 19.00 -9.73
C HIS A 486 4.66 19.39 -8.67
N GLU A 487 5.83 18.74 -8.66
CA GLU A 487 6.88 19.04 -7.68
C GLU A 487 7.48 20.44 -7.85
N ILE A 488 7.59 20.94 -9.09
CA ILE A 488 8.00 22.33 -9.35
C ILE A 488 6.96 23.30 -8.75
N GLY A 489 5.67 23.02 -8.93
CA GLY A 489 4.59 23.80 -8.33
C GLY A 489 4.62 23.76 -6.81
N VAL A 490 4.86 22.59 -6.22
CA VAL A 490 5.01 22.40 -4.77
C VAL A 490 6.21 23.18 -4.23
N MET A 491 7.35 23.20 -4.94
CA MET A 491 8.52 23.98 -4.55
C MET A 491 8.21 25.48 -4.48
N HIS A 492 7.55 26.04 -5.49
CA HIS A 492 7.13 27.45 -5.49
C HIS A 492 6.09 27.77 -4.41
N PHE A 493 5.12 26.87 -4.20
CA PHE A 493 4.15 26.99 -3.12
C PHE A 493 4.83 27.00 -1.74
N GLY A 494 5.73 26.03 -1.48
CA GLY A 494 6.50 25.95 -0.25
C GLY A 494 7.37 27.18 -0.01
N LYS A 495 7.97 27.75 -1.08
CA LYS A 495 8.73 29.01 -1.01
C LYS A 495 7.84 30.19 -0.59
N CYS A 496 6.64 30.31 -1.14
CA CYS A 496 5.66 31.31 -0.72
C CYS A 496 5.32 31.16 0.78
N ILE A 497 5.05 29.94 1.24
CA ILE A 497 4.73 29.68 2.66
C ILE A 497 5.90 30.07 3.57
N LYS A 498 7.13 29.70 3.21
CA LYS A 498 8.33 30.04 3.98
C LYS A 498 8.56 31.56 4.05
N TYR A 499 8.35 32.27 2.94
CA TYR A 499 8.48 33.74 2.91
C TYR A 499 7.38 34.44 3.71
N LEU A 500 6.16 33.90 3.68
CA LEU A 500 5.08 34.38 4.52
C LEU A 500 5.39 34.22 6.02
N LYS A 501 6.07 33.13 6.42
CA LYS A 501 6.54 32.95 7.80
C LYS A 501 7.51 34.05 8.23
N TYR A 502 8.51 34.37 7.41
CA TYR A 502 9.44 35.47 7.70
C TYR A 502 8.77 36.84 7.82
N LEU A 503 7.72 37.10 7.02
CA LEU A 503 6.94 38.33 7.11
C LEU A 503 6.12 38.45 8.42
N ARG A 504 5.77 37.31 9.02
CA ARG A 504 5.02 37.21 10.28
C ARG A 504 5.91 37.26 11.52
N GLU A 505 7.17 36.85 11.41
CA GLU A 505 8.14 36.87 12.51
C GLU A 505 8.45 38.30 12.98
N LYS A 506 8.71 38.46 14.29
CA LYS A 506 8.98 39.76 14.91
C LYS A 506 10.37 40.31 14.58
N SER A 507 11.27 39.50 14.04
CA SER A 507 12.65 39.91 13.77
C SER A 507 12.73 40.81 12.52
N PRO A 508 13.21 42.06 12.65
CA PRO A 508 13.26 43.01 11.53
C PRO A 508 14.23 42.61 10.41
N ALA A 509 15.19 41.71 10.67
CA ALA A 509 16.26 41.36 9.73
C ALA A 509 15.77 40.65 8.44
N GLY A 510 14.63 39.95 8.49
CA GLY A 510 14.01 39.30 7.33
C GLY A 510 12.86 40.10 6.70
N ARG A 511 12.17 40.93 7.50
CA ARG A 511 10.91 41.56 7.12
C ARG A 511 11.04 42.64 6.04
N ASN A 512 12.14 43.39 6.05
CA ASN A 512 12.39 44.49 5.11
C ASN A 512 12.82 44.02 3.71
N LYS A 513 13.03 42.70 3.52
CA LYS A 513 13.55 42.12 2.27
C LYS A 513 12.50 41.40 1.43
N ILE A 514 11.26 41.27 1.93
CA ILE A 514 10.18 40.52 1.26
C ILE A 514 9.00 41.46 1.05
N GLN A 515 8.53 41.55 -0.18
CA GLN A 515 7.34 42.31 -0.57
C GLN A 515 6.14 41.36 -0.77
N LYS A 516 4.93 41.90 -0.67
CA LYS A 516 3.71 41.14 -1.00
C LYS A 516 3.76 40.60 -2.45
N GLN A 517 4.36 41.36 -3.36
CA GLN A 517 4.51 40.94 -4.76
C GLN A 517 5.35 39.67 -4.89
N ASP A 518 6.42 39.53 -4.09
CA ASP A 518 7.25 38.31 -4.09
C ASP A 518 6.42 37.05 -3.77
N LEU A 519 5.46 37.15 -2.84
CA LEU A 519 4.56 36.04 -2.52
C LEU A 519 3.63 35.72 -3.70
N LEU A 520 3.03 36.74 -4.30
CA LEU A 520 2.11 36.58 -5.44
C LEU A 520 2.83 35.99 -6.66
N ASP A 521 4.07 36.40 -6.92
CA ASP A 521 4.87 35.87 -8.03
C ASP A 521 5.17 34.38 -7.84
N GLN A 522 5.46 33.94 -6.61
CA GLN A 522 5.65 32.51 -6.32
C GLN A 522 4.36 31.72 -6.49
N LEU A 523 3.21 32.26 -6.07
CA LEU A 523 1.91 31.60 -6.29
C LEU A 523 1.54 31.56 -7.78
N ALA A 524 1.87 32.58 -8.56
CA ALA A 524 1.69 32.57 -10.00
C ALA A 524 2.52 31.47 -10.68
N LYS A 525 3.79 31.30 -10.29
CA LYS A 525 4.65 30.21 -10.78
C LYS A 525 4.13 28.83 -10.36
N ALA A 526 3.63 28.70 -9.13
CA ALA A 526 3.02 27.47 -8.65
C ALA A 526 1.76 27.11 -9.48
N ASN A 527 0.88 28.08 -9.71
CA ASN A 527 -0.32 27.91 -10.53
C ASN A 527 0.01 27.46 -11.96
N ASP A 528 0.94 28.14 -12.64
CA ASP A 528 1.38 27.78 -13.98
C ASP A 528 1.91 26.32 -14.03
N SER A 529 2.70 25.93 -13.04
CA SER A 529 3.24 24.57 -12.94
C SER A 529 2.14 23.53 -12.72
N PHE A 530 1.16 23.78 -11.84
CA PHE A 530 0.03 22.87 -11.64
C PHE A 530 -0.86 22.75 -12.88
N LEU A 531 -1.07 23.84 -13.63
CA LEU A 531 -1.76 23.81 -14.91
C LEU A 531 -1.00 22.96 -15.93
N LYS A 532 0.31 23.16 -16.09
CA LYS A 532 1.16 22.34 -16.97
C LYS A 532 1.13 20.86 -16.60
N ASN A 533 1.12 20.53 -15.31
CA ASN A 533 0.96 19.15 -14.85
C ASN A 533 -0.36 18.54 -15.34
N MET A 534 -1.48 19.25 -15.17
CA MET A 534 -2.80 18.80 -15.62
C MET A 534 -2.85 18.65 -17.15
N THR A 535 -2.23 19.56 -17.90
CA THR A 535 -2.12 19.48 -19.37
C THR A 535 -1.25 18.31 -19.84
N ALA A 536 -0.12 18.06 -19.18
CA ALA A 536 0.81 16.98 -19.54
C ALA A 536 0.30 15.59 -19.13
N SER A 537 -0.74 15.51 -18.29
CA SER A 537 -1.36 14.24 -17.90
C SER A 537 -2.19 13.68 -19.04
N ALA A 538 -1.97 12.41 -19.41
CA ALA A 538 -2.73 11.73 -20.46
C ALA A 538 -4.25 11.68 -20.19
N THR A 539 -4.67 11.78 -18.92
CA THR A 539 -6.09 11.81 -18.54
C THR A 539 -6.64 13.23 -18.34
N GLY A 540 -5.79 14.25 -18.37
CA GLY A 540 -6.13 15.63 -18.02
C GLY A 540 -6.54 15.84 -16.54
N LYS A 541 -6.46 14.79 -15.71
CA LYS A 541 -7.07 14.75 -14.37
C LYS A 541 -6.07 14.27 -13.32
N THR A 542 -5.10 15.12 -12.98
CA THR A 542 -4.18 14.89 -11.85
C THR A 542 -4.73 15.52 -10.59
N LEU A 543 -5.41 14.70 -9.77
CA LEU A 543 -6.04 15.16 -8.52
C LEU A 543 -5.06 15.91 -7.61
N SER A 544 -3.80 15.44 -7.55
CA SER A 544 -2.75 16.06 -6.72
C SER A 544 -2.50 17.53 -7.05
N SER A 545 -2.42 17.85 -8.33
CA SER A 545 -2.23 19.24 -8.79
C SER A 545 -3.51 20.04 -8.73
N LEU A 546 -4.68 19.41 -8.91
CA LEU A 546 -5.97 20.08 -8.87
C LEU A 546 -6.24 20.71 -7.49
N TYR A 547 -6.03 19.98 -6.40
CA TYR A 547 -6.26 20.55 -5.06
C TYR A 547 -5.19 21.61 -4.71
N MET A 548 -3.92 21.38 -5.08
CA MET A 548 -2.86 22.37 -4.84
C MET A 548 -3.07 23.65 -5.63
N PHE A 549 -3.57 23.53 -6.86
CA PHE A 549 -4.02 24.67 -7.67
C PHE A 549 -5.13 25.44 -6.94
N GLY A 550 -6.13 24.74 -6.40
CA GLY A 550 -7.17 25.36 -5.58
C GLY A 550 -6.64 26.12 -4.36
N TYR A 551 -5.72 25.52 -3.60
CA TYR A 551 -5.11 26.20 -2.45
C TYR A 551 -4.26 27.40 -2.85
N THR A 552 -3.58 27.34 -3.99
CA THR A 552 -2.77 28.44 -4.53
C THR A 552 -3.67 29.63 -4.93
N LEU A 553 -4.82 29.36 -5.55
CA LEU A 553 -5.83 30.38 -5.83
C LEU A 553 -6.40 30.99 -4.54
N CYS A 554 -6.75 30.15 -3.55
CA CYS A 554 -7.27 30.63 -2.27
C CYS A 554 -6.28 31.55 -1.57
N LEU A 555 -5.00 31.15 -1.51
CA LEU A 555 -3.97 31.95 -0.87
C LEU A 555 -3.71 33.26 -1.63
N SER A 556 -3.75 33.23 -2.96
CA SER A 556 -3.61 34.43 -3.80
C SER A 556 -4.73 35.44 -3.49
N GLU A 557 -5.99 35.01 -3.49
CA GLU A 557 -7.15 35.86 -3.16
C GLU A 557 -7.09 36.40 -1.72
N LEU A 558 -6.65 35.58 -0.75
CA LEU A 558 -6.46 36.01 0.63
C LEU A 558 -5.38 37.10 0.78
N LEU A 559 -4.27 36.96 0.04
CA LEU A 559 -3.21 37.97 -0.01
C LEU A 559 -3.73 39.25 -0.68
N PHE A 560 -4.42 39.14 -1.82
CA PHE A 560 -5.02 40.29 -2.52
C PHE A 560 -5.97 41.07 -1.61
N ALA A 561 -6.88 40.39 -0.93
CA ALA A 561 -7.84 40.96 0.00
C ALA A 561 -7.21 41.53 1.29
N GLY A 562 -5.89 41.38 1.50
CA GLY A 562 -5.20 41.84 2.71
C GLY A 562 -5.60 41.09 3.98
N ILE A 563 -6.28 39.96 3.84
CA ILE A 563 -6.66 39.09 4.96
C ILE A 563 -5.40 38.50 5.61
N ILE A 564 -4.33 38.38 4.82
CA ILE A 564 -2.98 38.02 5.24
C ILE A 564 -2.06 39.09 4.61
N PRO A 565 -1.54 40.12 5.34
CA PRO A 565 -0.34 40.00 6.20
C PRO A 565 -0.22 40.95 7.43
N ALA A 566 0.75 40.64 8.31
CA ALA A 566 1.27 41.30 9.54
C ALA A 566 0.53 41.07 10.90
N GLY A 567 1.27 40.48 11.85
CA GLY A 567 0.89 40.38 13.27
C GLY A 567 0.16 39.10 13.63
N LYS A 568 0.31 38.61 14.87
CA LYS A 568 -0.34 37.40 15.39
C LYS A 568 -1.80 37.35 14.91
N SER A 569 -2.19 36.23 14.29
CA SER A 569 -3.59 35.87 14.09
C SER A 569 -4.31 36.13 15.40
N SER A 570 -5.14 37.17 15.45
CA SER A 570 -6.09 37.30 16.54
C SER A 570 -6.98 36.08 16.44
N ASN A 571 -7.23 35.36 17.54
CA ASN A 571 -8.11 34.18 17.62
C ASN A 571 -9.56 34.42 17.11
N ALA A 572 -9.87 35.59 16.55
CA ALA A 572 -11.10 35.89 15.85
C ALA A 572 -11.00 35.48 14.38
N VAL A 573 -11.85 34.53 13.99
CA VAL A 573 -12.15 34.17 12.60
C VAL A 573 -12.39 35.45 11.77
N LYS A 574 -11.47 35.80 10.87
CA LYS A 574 -11.67 36.95 9.96
C LYS A 574 -12.84 36.65 9.02
N THR A 575 -13.82 37.56 9.01
CA THR A 575 -15.00 37.47 8.14
C THR A 575 -14.58 37.45 6.66
N GLY A 576 -15.14 36.53 5.87
CA GLY A 576 -14.90 36.44 4.42
C GLY A 576 -14.02 35.28 3.94
N ILE A 577 -13.24 34.62 4.81
CA ILE A 577 -12.39 33.47 4.43
C ILE A 577 -13.22 32.34 3.81
N HIS A 578 -14.33 31.97 4.44
CA HIS A 578 -15.24 30.93 3.94
C HIS A 578 -15.75 31.25 2.53
N ARG A 579 -16.09 32.51 2.26
CA ARG A 579 -16.62 32.96 0.96
C ARG A 579 -15.57 32.79 -0.15
N ILE A 580 -14.30 33.08 0.12
CA ILE A 580 -13.22 32.91 -0.86
C ILE A 580 -13.08 31.43 -1.24
N TYR A 581 -12.95 30.54 -0.25
CA TYR A 581 -12.84 29.10 -0.49
C TYR A 581 -14.06 28.53 -1.23
N LYS A 582 -15.27 28.92 -0.82
CA LYS A 582 -16.52 28.50 -1.48
C LYS A 582 -16.56 28.94 -2.95
N ASN A 583 -16.22 30.19 -3.24
CA ASN A 583 -16.26 30.71 -4.61
C ASN A 583 -15.24 29.99 -5.51
N ILE A 584 -14.04 29.73 -4.98
CA ILE A 584 -12.98 29.03 -5.73
C ILE A 584 -13.34 27.57 -5.94
N SER A 585 -13.86 26.87 -4.92
CA SER A 585 -14.27 25.47 -5.05
C SER A 585 -15.34 25.30 -6.12
N MET A 586 -16.37 26.15 -6.11
CA MET A 586 -17.40 26.17 -7.15
C MET A 586 -16.77 26.35 -8.54
N ARG A 587 -15.93 27.38 -8.74
CA ARG A 587 -15.26 27.61 -10.03
C ARG A 587 -14.46 26.39 -10.52
N ILE A 588 -13.69 25.77 -9.63
CA ILE A 588 -12.88 24.59 -9.96
C ILE A 588 -13.78 23.43 -10.36
N PHE A 589 -14.78 23.09 -9.54
CA PHE A 589 -15.65 21.95 -9.79
C PHE A 589 -16.53 22.13 -11.04
N HIS A 590 -16.96 23.34 -11.37
CA HIS A 590 -17.58 23.65 -12.66
C HIS A 590 -16.59 23.46 -13.82
N SER A 591 -15.37 24.00 -13.72
CA SER A 591 -14.38 23.94 -14.80
C SER A 591 -13.95 22.53 -15.20
N ILE A 592 -13.93 21.59 -14.25
CA ILE A 592 -13.57 20.18 -14.51
C ILE A 592 -14.80 19.30 -14.81
N GLY A 593 -15.99 19.90 -14.89
CA GLY A 593 -17.26 19.22 -15.19
C GLY A 593 -17.78 18.32 -14.06
N TRP A 594 -17.36 18.56 -12.82
CA TRP A 594 -17.88 17.84 -11.65
C TRP A 594 -19.18 18.46 -11.12
N LEU A 595 -19.37 19.76 -11.36
CA LEU A 595 -20.65 20.46 -11.21
C LEU A 595 -21.15 20.88 -12.59
N ARG A 596 -22.46 20.77 -12.83
CA ARG A 596 -23.12 21.28 -14.04
C ARG A 596 -23.72 22.65 -13.76
N ASP A 597 -23.72 23.51 -14.78
CA ASP A 597 -24.42 24.79 -14.76
C ASP A 597 -25.93 24.55 -14.91
N GLU A 598 -26.56 23.99 -13.89
CA GLU A 598 -28.02 23.96 -13.80
C GLU A 598 -28.49 25.22 -13.05
N HIS A 599 -29.61 25.80 -13.48
CA HIS A 599 -30.28 26.87 -12.73
C HIS A 599 -30.82 26.30 -11.40
N ILE A 600 -29.97 26.24 -10.38
CA ILE A 600 -30.34 25.77 -9.06
C ILE A 600 -31.14 26.88 -8.37
N SER A 601 -32.47 26.79 -8.47
CA SER A 601 -33.41 27.76 -7.91
C SER A 601 -33.77 27.52 -6.43
N THR A 602 -33.22 26.48 -5.78
CA THR A 602 -33.48 26.16 -4.37
C THR A 602 -32.26 25.59 -3.64
N ASP A 603 -31.98 26.10 -2.42
CA ASP A 603 -30.85 25.69 -1.57
C ASP A 603 -30.79 24.17 -1.31
N ASN A 604 -31.94 23.48 -1.24
CA ASN A 604 -31.99 22.02 -1.01
C ASN A 604 -31.40 21.18 -2.16
N LYS A 605 -31.47 21.62 -3.42
CA LYS A 605 -30.87 20.89 -4.57
C LYS A 605 -29.35 20.98 -4.59
N LEU A 606 -28.80 22.05 -4.01
CA LEU A 606 -27.36 22.24 -3.86
C LEU A 606 -26.81 21.17 -2.90
N GLU A 607 -27.49 20.91 -1.79
CA GLU A 607 -27.10 19.88 -0.80
C GLU A 607 -27.01 18.46 -1.42
N ASP A 608 -28.01 18.05 -2.22
CA ASP A 608 -28.03 16.74 -2.91
C ASP A 608 -26.94 16.60 -3.99
N THR A 609 -26.68 17.70 -4.71
CA THR A 609 -25.59 17.78 -5.69
C THR A 609 -24.24 17.67 -5.00
N PHE A 610 -24.10 18.25 -3.81
CA PHE A 610 -22.91 18.13 -2.99
C PHE A 610 -22.72 16.72 -2.43
N GLN A 611 -23.77 16.04 -1.97
CA GLN A 611 -23.69 14.63 -1.58
C GLN A 611 -23.18 13.72 -2.72
N SER A 612 -23.65 13.95 -3.94
CA SER A 612 -23.16 13.23 -5.13
C SER A 612 -21.69 13.54 -5.45
N LEU A 613 -21.27 14.79 -5.24
CA LEU A 613 -19.88 15.21 -5.37
C LEU A 613 -18.98 14.56 -4.31
N LEU A 614 -19.46 14.40 -3.07
CA LEU A 614 -18.71 13.77 -1.97
C LEU A 614 -18.41 12.29 -2.22
N ILE A 615 -19.39 11.57 -2.78
CA ILE A 615 -19.20 10.19 -3.23
C ILE A 615 -18.15 10.12 -4.34
N THR A 616 -18.21 11.06 -5.30
CA THR A 616 -17.25 11.15 -6.41
C THR A 616 -15.85 11.47 -5.91
N ILE A 617 -15.70 12.47 -5.03
CA ILE A 617 -14.44 12.86 -4.42
C ILE A 617 -13.84 11.66 -3.66
N ASN A 618 -14.62 10.95 -2.85
CA ASN A 618 -14.14 9.79 -2.10
C ASN A 618 -13.68 8.64 -3.04
N MET A 619 -14.42 8.35 -4.11
CA MET A 619 -14.02 7.34 -5.11
C MET A 619 -12.74 7.73 -5.86
N VAL A 620 -12.57 9.02 -6.17
CA VAL A 620 -11.37 9.53 -6.86
C VAL A 620 -10.16 9.52 -5.92
N ILE A 621 -10.36 9.80 -4.63
CA ILE A 621 -9.32 9.70 -3.59
C ILE A 621 -8.85 8.26 -3.42
N ALA A 622 -9.77 7.29 -3.34
CA ALA A 622 -9.43 5.88 -3.24
C ALA A 622 -8.58 5.40 -4.44
N ARG A 623 -8.76 5.99 -5.63
CA ARG A 623 -7.90 5.72 -6.79
C ARG A 623 -6.50 6.32 -6.65
N TYR A 624 -6.38 7.51 -6.05
CA TYR A 624 -5.08 8.15 -5.84
C TYR A 624 -4.25 7.43 -4.75
N GLU A 625 -4.88 7.01 -3.64
CA GLU A 625 -4.22 6.19 -2.61
C GLU A 625 -3.61 4.92 -3.21
N ASN A 626 -4.31 4.32 -4.17
CA ASN A 626 -3.82 3.15 -4.87
C ASN A 626 -2.57 3.39 -5.73
N LEU A 627 -2.17 4.62 -6.06
CA LEU A 627 -1.00 4.89 -6.90
C LEU A 627 0.30 5.12 -6.11
N VAL A 628 0.21 5.34 -4.80
CA VAL A 628 1.35 5.72 -3.96
C VAL A 628 1.63 4.60 -2.97
N LEU A 629 2.78 3.96 -3.13
CA LEU A 629 3.27 2.89 -2.24
C LEU A 629 4.30 3.40 -1.24
N CYS A 630 4.84 4.60 -1.43
CA CYS A 630 5.85 5.17 -0.54
C CYS A 630 5.25 5.51 0.84
N ARG A 631 5.65 4.75 1.87
CA ARG A 631 5.14 4.93 3.24
C ARG A 631 5.36 6.33 3.82
N SER A 632 6.38 7.06 3.39
CA SER A 632 6.62 8.45 3.83
C SER A 632 5.67 9.47 3.20
N ASN A 633 4.99 9.12 2.10
CA ASN A 633 4.06 10.03 1.42
C ASN A 633 2.60 9.74 1.81
N ILE A 634 2.27 8.46 2.09
CA ILE A 634 0.92 8.01 2.45
C ILE A 634 0.29 8.84 3.59
N PRO A 635 0.95 9.12 4.72
CA PRO A 635 0.33 9.88 5.80
C PRO A 635 -0.11 11.28 5.39
N PHE A 636 0.74 11.99 4.65
CA PHE A 636 0.42 13.34 4.20
C PHE A 636 -0.65 13.35 3.11
N ILE A 637 -0.72 12.32 2.26
CA ILE A 637 -1.81 12.17 1.30
C ILE A 637 -3.15 12.05 2.03
N LYS A 638 -3.23 11.18 3.05
CA LYS A 638 -4.45 11.02 3.87
C LYS A 638 -4.81 12.31 4.61
N TYR A 639 -3.81 13.01 5.15
CA TYR A 639 -3.99 14.31 5.78
C TYR A 639 -4.53 15.35 4.79
N THR A 640 -3.92 15.46 3.60
CA THR A 640 -4.32 16.43 2.56
C THR A 640 -5.71 16.16 2.01
N VAL A 641 -6.10 14.89 1.94
CA VAL A 641 -7.48 14.49 1.63
C VAL A 641 -8.45 15.05 2.67
N ALA A 642 -8.15 14.89 3.96
CA ALA A 642 -8.96 15.43 5.04
C ALA A 642 -9.08 16.96 4.94
N LEU A 643 -7.95 17.65 4.73
CA LEU A 643 -7.92 19.10 4.51
C LEU A 643 -8.80 19.51 3.31
N SER A 644 -8.65 18.84 2.17
CA SER A 644 -9.34 19.20 0.92
C SER A 644 -10.85 18.98 1.04
N LEU A 645 -11.26 17.87 1.65
CA LEU A 645 -12.66 17.55 1.92
C LEU A 645 -13.32 18.62 2.78
N TRP A 646 -12.61 19.10 3.80
CA TRP A 646 -13.08 20.13 4.72
C TRP A 646 -13.07 21.54 4.10
N ASP A 647 -11.97 21.92 3.45
CA ASP A 647 -11.75 23.31 3.04
C ASP A 647 -12.56 23.69 1.81
N PHE A 648 -12.73 22.77 0.86
CA PHE A 648 -13.41 23.03 -0.41
C PHE A 648 -14.89 22.64 -0.41
N THR A 649 -15.41 22.03 0.67
CA THR A 649 -16.87 21.89 0.79
C THR A 649 -17.53 23.25 1.06
N PRO A 650 -18.65 23.60 0.39
CA PRO A 650 -19.37 24.84 0.61
C PRO A 650 -20.05 24.91 1.97
N ALA A 651 -20.34 23.76 2.58
CA ALA A 651 -20.92 23.66 3.90
C ALA A 651 -20.40 22.41 4.60
N ILE A 652 -20.04 22.56 5.87
CA ILE A 652 -19.65 21.43 6.72
C ILE A 652 -20.93 20.74 7.21
N THR A 653 -20.99 19.41 7.03
CA THR A 653 -22.07 18.55 7.54
C THR A 653 -21.49 17.55 8.57
N PRO A 654 -22.32 16.94 9.43
CA PRO A 654 -21.85 15.90 10.35
C PRO A 654 -21.11 14.75 9.63
N GLN A 655 -21.59 14.35 8.44
CA GLN A 655 -20.94 13.34 7.62
C GLN A 655 -19.53 13.76 7.17
N ILE A 656 -19.36 15.02 6.74
CA ILE A 656 -18.04 15.55 6.37
C ILE A 656 -17.09 15.57 7.55
N CYS A 657 -17.57 15.98 8.73
CA CYS A 657 -16.78 15.91 9.96
C CYS A 657 -16.33 14.47 10.25
N ARG A 658 -17.23 13.48 10.19
CA ARG A 658 -16.89 12.07 10.42
C ARG A 658 -15.83 11.56 9.42
N MET A 659 -16.04 11.80 8.13
CA MET A 659 -15.09 11.39 7.08
C MET A 659 -13.73 12.06 7.26
N THR A 660 -13.70 13.35 7.59
CA THR A 660 -12.46 14.10 7.84
C THR A 660 -11.71 13.51 9.04
N LEU A 661 -12.40 13.29 10.16
CA LEU A 661 -11.81 12.69 11.36
C LEU A 661 -11.31 11.26 11.11
N GLU A 662 -12.01 10.47 10.30
CA GLU A 662 -11.56 9.14 9.91
C GLU A 662 -10.25 9.19 9.11
N TRP A 663 -10.16 10.06 8.11
CA TRP A 663 -8.91 10.26 7.35
C TRP A 663 -7.76 10.75 8.22
N LEU A 664 -8.01 11.65 9.18
CA LEU A 664 -7.01 12.10 10.13
C LEU A 664 -6.53 10.95 11.05
N LYS A 665 -7.45 10.11 11.54
CA LYS A 665 -7.12 8.90 12.33
C LYS A 665 -6.28 7.90 11.52
N GLN A 666 -6.62 7.70 10.25
CA GLN A 666 -5.80 6.86 9.37
C GLN A 666 -4.41 7.48 9.14
N ALA A 667 -4.31 8.80 8.93
CA ALA A 667 -3.02 9.48 8.81
C ALA A 667 -2.15 9.30 10.07
N THR A 668 -2.74 9.35 11.27
CA THR A 668 -2.07 9.02 12.53
C THR A 668 -1.49 7.60 12.50
N SER A 669 -2.33 6.60 12.20
CA SER A 669 -1.90 5.19 12.16
C SER A 669 -0.78 4.94 11.14
N GLU A 670 -0.84 5.57 9.97
CA GLU A 670 0.23 5.45 8.96
C GLU A 670 1.51 6.17 9.39
N THR A 671 1.40 7.30 10.09
CA THR A 671 2.58 8.03 10.59
C THR A 671 3.32 7.25 11.68
N GLU A 672 2.58 6.60 12.59
CA GLU A 672 3.17 5.77 13.66
C GLU A 672 4.05 4.65 13.11
N LYS A 673 3.71 4.09 11.95
CA LYS A 673 4.50 3.03 11.28
C LYS A 673 5.89 3.50 10.84
N LEU A 674 6.10 4.81 10.70
CA LEU A 674 7.38 5.39 10.25
C LEU A 674 8.41 5.53 11.37
N ILE A 675 7.95 5.53 12.63
CA ILE A 675 8.79 5.77 13.81
C ILE A 675 9.86 4.68 13.94
N ALA A 676 9.49 3.42 13.73
CA ALA A 676 10.39 2.26 13.90
C ALA A 676 11.63 2.32 12.98
N ASP A 677 11.48 2.90 11.78
CA ASP A 677 12.54 3.00 10.78
C ASP A 677 13.21 4.39 10.75
N ASN A 678 12.82 5.29 11.66
CA ASN A 678 13.18 6.71 11.72
C ASN A 678 12.95 7.45 10.38
N LEU A 679 11.76 7.26 9.80
CA LEU A 679 11.40 7.87 8.52
C LEU A 679 10.56 9.14 8.73
N SER A 680 10.84 10.17 7.92
CA SER A 680 10.04 11.39 7.86
C SER A 680 8.80 11.23 6.98
N VAL A 681 7.85 12.14 7.17
CA VAL A 681 6.68 12.35 6.32
C VAL A 681 7.00 13.46 5.30
N TYR A 682 6.71 13.22 4.03
CA TYR A 682 6.80 14.25 2.99
C TYR A 682 5.59 15.18 3.06
N HIS A 683 5.83 16.49 3.19
CA HIS A 683 4.79 17.52 3.32
C HIS A 683 4.97 18.60 2.25
N VAL A 684 3.93 18.89 1.46
CA VAL A 684 4.03 19.82 0.32
C VAL A 684 4.43 21.25 0.72
N ALA A 685 4.01 21.73 1.89
CA ALA A 685 4.38 23.07 2.36
C ALA A 685 5.77 23.17 3.03
N TYR A 686 6.29 22.07 3.60
CA TYR A 686 7.43 22.11 4.53
C TYR A 686 8.56 21.13 4.18
N GLY A 687 8.41 20.33 3.13
CA GLY A 687 9.35 19.27 2.80
C GLY A 687 9.23 18.09 3.76
N ASN A 688 10.36 17.46 4.10
CA ASN A 688 10.38 16.30 4.98
C ASN A 688 10.29 16.71 6.47
N ILE A 689 9.27 16.20 7.18
CA ILE A 689 9.03 16.45 8.61
C ILE A 689 9.17 15.13 9.38
N SER A 690 9.81 15.13 10.55
CA SER A 690 9.86 13.94 11.43
C SER A 690 8.45 13.44 11.78
N ALA A 691 8.28 12.12 11.90
CA ALA A 691 7.00 11.50 12.25
C ALA A 691 6.35 12.11 13.51
N ASP A 692 7.11 12.35 14.58
CA ASP A 692 6.58 12.92 15.83
C ASP A 692 5.97 14.32 15.65
N LYS A 693 6.69 15.20 14.95
CA LYS A 693 6.20 16.54 14.62
C LYS A 693 4.93 16.49 13.76
N PHE A 694 4.84 15.53 12.85
CA PHE A 694 3.64 15.38 12.03
C PHE A 694 2.46 14.83 12.84
N LEU A 695 2.69 13.90 13.77
CA LEU A 695 1.66 13.42 14.71
C LEU A 695 1.10 14.55 15.57
N LEU A 696 1.94 15.46 16.07
CA LEU A 696 1.49 16.62 16.82
C LEU A 696 0.55 17.50 15.98
N ARG A 697 0.89 17.76 14.72
CA ARG A 697 0.02 18.52 13.79
C ARG A 697 -1.33 17.87 13.56
N ILE A 698 -1.36 16.56 13.34
CA ILE A 698 -2.62 15.82 13.17
C ILE A 698 -3.46 15.93 14.44
N ARG A 699 -2.86 15.72 15.62
CA ARG A 699 -3.55 15.82 16.92
C ARG A 699 -4.10 17.21 17.15
N ASP A 700 -3.33 18.26 16.88
CA ASP A 700 -3.79 19.64 16.99
C ASP A 700 -4.99 19.91 16.08
N THR A 701 -4.93 19.44 14.83
CA THR A 701 -6.05 19.54 13.87
C THR A 701 -7.31 18.85 14.40
N ILE A 702 -7.17 17.60 14.90
CA ILE A 702 -8.26 16.83 15.49
C ILE A 702 -8.85 17.56 16.72
N ASN A 703 -7.99 18.07 17.60
CA ASN A 703 -8.40 18.76 18.82
C ASN A 703 -9.18 20.04 18.50
N VAL A 704 -8.76 20.82 17.50
CA VAL A 704 -9.48 22.01 17.07
C VAL A 704 -10.88 21.67 16.55
N ILE A 705 -11.06 20.56 15.83
CA ILE A 705 -12.39 20.12 15.40
C ILE A 705 -13.25 19.76 16.62
N TYR A 706 -12.70 18.97 17.56
CA TYR A 706 -13.41 18.53 18.76
C TYR A 706 -13.72 19.67 19.77
N GLN A 707 -13.09 20.84 19.66
CA GLN A 707 -13.49 22.02 20.44
C GLN A 707 -14.91 22.52 20.10
N TYR A 708 -15.44 22.17 18.91
CA TYR A 708 -16.74 22.65 18.45
C TYR A 708 -17.83 21.57 18.38
N VAL A 709 -17.45 20.30 18.29
CA VAL A 709 -18.38 19.16 18.12
C VAL A 709 -17.96 17.97 18.98
N THR A 710 -18.93 17.18 19.45
CA THR A 710 -18.72 15.90 20.16
C THR A 710 -19.07 14.71 19.26
N ASP A 711 -18.63 13.50 19.63
CA ASP A 711 -19.02 12.28 18.90
C ASP A 711 -20.55 12.08 18.88
N ASP A 712 -21.26 12.49 19.94
CA ASP A 712 -22.73 12.47 19.98
C ASP A 712 -23.37 13.44 18.97
N ASP A 713 -22.83 14.65 18.82
CA ASP A 713 -23.27 15.60 17.78
C ASP A 713 -23.11 15.00 16.37
N LEU A 714 -22.12 14.12 16.20
CA LEU A 714 -21.82 13.45 14.94
C LEU A 714 -22.65 12.19 14.69
N GLN A 715 -23.32 11.62 15.69
CA GLN A 715 -24.22 10.46 15.49
C GLN A 715 -25.67 10.84 15.17
N GLN A 716 -26.06 12.09 15.41
CA GLN A 716 -27.43 12.53 15.12
C GLN A 716 -27.67 12.64 13.60
N GLU A 717 -28.45 11.70 13.05
CA GLU A 717 -28.98 11.75 11.69
C GLU A 717 -30.11 12.80 11.62
N HIS A 718 -29.72 14.06 11.44
CA HIS A 718 -30.54 15.25 11.14
C HIS A 718 -31.35 15.93 12.27
N ASP A 719 -31.30 17.26 12.19
CA ASP A 719 -32.28 18.25 12.69
C ASP A 719 -32.31 18.71 14.14
N SER A 720 -31.17 18.67 14.86
CA SER A 720 -30.99 19.61 15.97
C SER A 720 -30.58 21.00 15.44
N PRO A 721 -31.34 22.08 15.74
CA PRO A 721 -30.94 23.46 15.40
C PRO A 721 -29.56 23.83 15.95
N LEU A 722 -29.19 23.24 17.09
CA LEU A 722 -27.90 23.45 17.75
C LEU A 722 -26.75 22.88 16.91
N VAL A 723 -26.93 21.68 16.33
CA VAL A 723 -25.94 21.07 15.43
C VAL A 723 -25.77 21.91 14.18
N ARG A 724 -26.85 22.42 13.57
CA ARG A 724 -26.76 23.33 12.41
C ARG A 724 -25.95 24.60 12.72
N VAL A 725 -26.11 25.19 13.91
CA VAL A 725 -25.32 26.35 14.34
C VAL A 725 -23.85 26.00 14.52
N LYS A 726 -23.53 24.85 15.14
CA LYS A 726 -22.15 24.35 15.28
C LYS A 726 -21.48 24.14 13.91
N MET A 727 -22.17 23.48 12.98
CA MET A 727 -21.68 23.25 11.61
C MET A 727 -21.42 24.56 10.86
N LYS A 728 -22.30 25.56 10.99
CA LYS A 728 -22.07 26.88 10.38
C LYS A 728 -20.83 27.60 10.93
N LYS A 729 -20.53 27.43 12.23
CA LYS A 729 -19.28 27.95 12.82
C LYS A 729 -18.06 27.23 12.23
N LEU A 730 -18.11 25.90 12.17
CA LEU A 730 -17.05 25.05 11.62
C LEU A 730 -16.75 25.36 10.15
N SER A 731 -17.74 25.76 9.34
CA SER A 731 -17.51 26.17 7.94
C SER A 731 -16.52 27.33 7.77
N ASN A 732 -16.32 28.16 8.81
CA ASN A 732 -15.33 29.24 8.78
C ASN A 732 -13.92 28.80 9.18
N LEU A 733 -13.78 27.64 9.84
CA LEU A 733 -12.49 27.03 10.10
C LEU A 733 -11.95 26.46 8.80
N LYS A 734 -10.74 26.87 8.41
CA LYS A 734 -10.03 26.30 7.26
C LYS A 734 -8.77 25.60 7.74
N LEU A 735 -8.73 24.28 7.58
CA LEU A 735 -7.70 23.43 8.16
C LEU A 735 -6.34 23.68 7.50
N MET A 736 -6.29 23.98 6.19
CA MET A 736 -5.04 24.38 5.56
C MET A 736 -4.47 25.67 6.18
N LEU A 737 -5.31 26.65 6.49
CA LEU A 737 -4.82 27.87 7.16
C LEU A 737 -4.33 27.59 8.58
N LEU A 738 -5.01 26.69 9.30
CA LEU A 738 -4.59 26.22 10.62
C LEU A 738 -3.21 25.54 10.57
N ASP A 739 -2.99 24.63 9.61
CA ASP A 739 -1.69 23.96 9.43
C ASP A 739 -0.56 24.96 9.11
N LEU A 740 -0.88 26.01 8.35
CA LEU A 740 0.04 27.12 8.07
C LEU A 740 0.32 28.00 9.30
N GLU A 741 -0.60 28.10 10.26
CA GLU A 741 -0.44 28.93 11.48
C GLU A 741 0.41 28.25 12.56
N HIS A 742 0.31 26.93 12.74
CA HIS A 742 1.15 26.15 13.67
C HIS A 742 2.65 26.29 13.39
N SER A 743 3.04 26.75 12.19
CA SER A 743 4.43 27.02 11.81
C SER A 743 5.05 28.27 12.46
N CYS A 744 4.25 29.18 13.04
CA CYS A 744 4.70 30.47 13.57
C CYS A 744 5.04 30.49 15.07
N THR A 745 4.77 29.40 15.80
CA THR A 745 4.83 29.35 17.28
C THR A 745 5.98 28.51 17.86
N GLU A 746 6.80 27.83 17.05
CA GLU A 746 7.93 27.05 17.57
C GLU A 746 9.22 27.87 17.63
N PRO A 747 9.91 27.94 18.79
CA PRO A 747 11.30 28.38 18.84
C PRO A 747 12.18 27.38 18.09
N ALA A 748 13.14 27.89 17.32
CA ALA A 748 14.22 27.08 16.74
C ALA A 748 15.10 26.53 17.86
N ALA A 749 14.76 25.37 18.39
CA ALA A 749 15.63 24.64 19.31
C ALA A 749 16.33 23.52 18.54
N PHE A 750 17.27 23.85 17.67
CA PHE A 750 18.33 22.93 17.20
C PHE A 750 19.49 23.75 16.61
N SER A 751 20.38 24.19 17.50
CA SER A 751 21.76 24.51 17.16
C SER A 751 22.63 24.23 18.38
N THR A 752 23.28 23.07 18.39
CA THR A 752 24.60 22.84 18.98
C THR A 752 25.16 21.58 18.34
#